data_AF-S8AAL0-F1
#
_entry.id   AF-S8AAL0-F1
#
_cell.length_a   1.000
_cell.length_b   1.000
_cell.length_c   1.000
_cell.angle_alpha   90.00
_cell.angle_beta   90.00
_cell.angle_gamma   90.00
#
_symmetry.space_group_name_H-M   'P 1'
#
loop_
_entity.id
_entity.type
_entity.pdbx_description
1 polymer ?
#
loop_
_entity_poly.entity_id
_entity_poly.type
_entity_poly.pdbx_seq_one_letter_code
_entity_poly.pdbx_strand_id
1 'polypeptide(L)'
;MGLFSKKSSSKSNSLSSNDVHKKGSSTSVNSSIKSPTTPGSKMSFSNGVLDTIPASMQLPPPPNPHGDPVAYLRSLHAVRDRTKYIMDAAMKQQLTNFTFDRTKWEETVSYVVSIIKRDYAPDYNTIPPHGRWQHFEVGGRKRVDLLITTFGPDIELVEKTKRLIDLFLVSVLLDAGAGTKWTYKSKDNGRFYRRSEGLAVASMDMFKDGLFSSDPHNPFRVDGSALKLLMPDALARGLQITAQNPIDGLHGRAGLLRKLGVALDRKEFFGPDNRPGNMLEYLLNHPTTQVIDGKPHILVPTLWTVLCDGLAPIWPQSRTQLDGSSLGDAWQCSTMPPGQYWERIVPFHKITQWLTYSLMVPMTKMMGIVWIGEHLLTGLPEYRNGGLFIDTGLITLKAQQSKRGVDAYHANSKKEGQPNVEVVPMFSAEDDVIVEWRGLTVQLLDKLLPDVNEMLGLHGQEALTLAQMLEAGTWKGGRELAEVSRPNTREPPIMILSDGTFKRGSAEGLSLTFLVLWLLGDIFNVLGGVLQGVLPTMLILAIYYTFADIVLLIQCFYYRAYARKSVPEPAETNGNGNGIHQSTSRPATAGSEADPSEESPLLSRTISDYYGVEGRRGSLSMLAEHAHHLSPANPLHSLPPSRPGSPLKNYTNGEYPINGTSNLDGESSESSGSPKKSLWKAVFRDTVAVSLVIFAGIAGYYLSPAPEPHDGPEHHEPLKFSMLGQIFGYLCAVLYLGSRIPQIVLNYQRKSCEGVAFLFFLFACLGNITYVISILAYTPGKIEDGEGYWRYIAVNASWLLGSVGTLALDFLIFVQFFMYRKPEDYNDSAIMSDEDDD
;
A
#
# COMPACT_ATOMS: atom_id res chain seq x y z
N MET A 1 -2.95 -10.78 67.99
CA MET A 1 -2.46 -11.50 69.18
C MET A 1 -1.84 -12.81 68.71
N GLY A 2 -0.64 -13.17 69.19
CA GLY A 2 -0.06 -14.52 69.06
C GLY A 2 0.23 -15.07 67.65
N LEU A 3 1.15 -16.03 67.47
CA LEU A 3 2.43 -16.31 68.14
C LEU A 3 3.19 -17.30 67.22
N PHE A 4 4.52 -17.37 67.32
CA PHE A 4 5.36 -18.18 66.42
C PHE A 4 5.11 -19.70 66.52
N SER A 5 5.37 -20.42 65.41
CA SER A 5 6.29 -21.55 65.46
C SER A 5 6.98 -21.83 64.12
N LYS A 6 8.25 -22.26 64.17
CA LYS A 6 9.04 -22.80 63.04
C LYS A 6 9.47 -24.22 63.40
N LYS A 7 9.37 -25.16 62.45
CA LYS A 7 10.19 -26.40 62.27
C LYS A 7 9.42 -27.37 61.34
N SER A 8 10.04 -28.31 60.63
CA SER A 8 11.41 -28.39 60.06
C SER A 8 11.44 -29.55 59.05
N SER A 9 12.45 -29.60 58.19
CA SER A 9 12.61 -30.62 57.15
C SER A 9 12.80 -32.05 57.70
N SER A 10 12.28 -33.02 56.96
CA SER A 10 12.90 -34.33 56.76
C SER A 10 12.74 -34.74 55.29
N LYS A 11 13.57 -35.66 54.80
CA LYS A 11 13.68 -36.00 53.38
C LYS A 11 13.05 -37.36 53.05
N SER A 12 12.87 -37.56 51.73
CA SER A 12 13.09 -38.79 50.97
C SER A 12 11.97 -39.84 50.85
N ASN A 13 11.77 -40.23 49.59
CA ASN A 13 11.45 -41.57 49.07
C ASN A 13 10.06 -42.18 49.38
N SER A 14 9.42 -42.91 48.45
CA SER A 14 9.68 -43.10 47.00
C SER A 14 8.56 -43.90 46.32
N LEU A 15 8.37 -43.68 45.01
CA LEU A 15 7.81 -44.61 44.00
C LEU A 15 6.33 -45.02 44.06
N SER A 16 5.72 -45.02 42.86
CA SER A 16 4.58 -45.85 42.39
C SER A 16 3.18 -45.66 43.01
N SER A 17 2.07 -45.88 42.29
CA SER A 17 1.80 -45.83 40.83
C SER A 17 0.29 -45.95 40.54
N ASN A 18 -0.11 -45.57 39.33
CA ASN A 18 -1.38 -45.86 38.64
C ASN A 18 -2.63 -45.01 38.97
N ASP A 19 -3.32 -44.64 37.90
CA ASP A 19 -4.52 -43.82 37.82
C ASP A 19 -5.83 -44.55 38.17
N VAL A 20 -6.83 -43.78 38.63
CA VAL A 20 -8.24 -44.01 38.24
C VAL A 20 -8.91 -42.66 37.97
N HIS A 21 -9.61 -42.55 36.84
CA HIS A 21 -10.33 -41.34 36.42
C HIS A 21 -11.40 -40.85 37.41
N LYS A 22 -11.63 -39.52 37.43
CA LYS A 22 -12.99 -38.96 37.46
C LYS A 22 -13.09 -37.66 36.67
N LYS A 23 -14.23 -37.46 36.00
CA LYS A 23 -14.52 -36.29 35.14
C LYS A 23 -15.07 -35.12 35.97
N GLY A 24 -14.73 -33.90 35.58
CA GLY A 24 -15.35 -32.67 36.04
C GLY A 24 -14.92 -31.50 35.14
N SER A 25 -15.83 -30.97 34.32
CA SER A 25 -15.50 -29.96 33.32
C SER A 25 -15.87 -28.56 33.80
N SER A 26 -14.89 -27.65 33.80
CA SER A 26 -15.11 -26.20 33.94
C SER A 26 -14.06 -25.46 33.10
N THR A 27 -14.41 -25.14 31.86
CA THR A 27 -13.51 -24.51 30.89
C THR A 27 -13.40 -23.00 31.12
N SER A 28 -12.40 -22.57 31.88
CA SER A 28 -11.89 -21.19 31.85
C SER A 28 -10.65 -21.13 30.94
N VAL A 29 -10.66 -20.22 29.96
CA VAL A 29 -9.63 -20.15 28.91
C VAL A 29 -8.53 -19.17 29.34
N ASN A 30 -7.37 -19.71 29.77
CA ASN A 30 -6.16 -18.93 29.98
C ASN A 30 -4.94 -19.77 29.56
N SER A 31 -4.27 -19.40 28.46
CA SER A 31 -3.22 -20.21 27.83
C SER A 31 -1.82 -19.61 27.98
N SER A 32 -1.35 -19.46 29.21
CA SER A 32 0.05 -19.18 29.54
C SER A 32 0.84 -20.50 29.65
N ILE A 33 1.35 -21.01 28.53
CA ILE A 33 2.13 -22.25 28.51
C ILE A 33 3.54 -21.96 27.97
N LYS A 34 4.56 -22.23 28.81
CA LYS A 34 5.98 -22.09 28.48
C LYS A 34 6.41 -23.12 27.43
N SER A 35 7.34 -22.75 26.55
CA SER A 35 7.97 -23.65 25.58
C SER A 35 8.82 -24.72 26.27
N PRO A 36 8.75 -26.01 25.85
CA PRO A 36 9.68 -27.03 26.33
C PRO A 36 11.11 -26.78 25.82
N THR A 37 12.09 -26.86 26.73
CA THR A 37 13.52 -26.77 26.38
C THR A 37 13.98 -27.97 25.56
N THR A 38 14.93 -27.73 24.66
CA THR A 38 15.61 -28.78 23.85
C THR A 38 17.12 -28.67 24.08
N PRO A 39 17.90 -29.77 24.11
CA PRO A 39 19.36 -29.68 24.28
C PRO A 39 20.02 -28.80 23.21
N GLY A 40 20.95 -27.95 23.64
CA GLY A 40 21.37 -26.78 22.86
C GLY A 40 22.40 -27.05 21.77
N SER A 41 22.15 -26.48 20.58
CA SER A 41 23.23 -25.92 19.76
C SER A 41 23.52 -24.51 20.27
N LYS A 42 24.79 -24.17 20.52
CA LYS A 42 25.18 -22.84 21.00
C LYS A 42 24.99 -21.81 19.87
N MET A 43 23.99 -20.93 19.99
CA MET A 43 23.84 -19.80 19.08
C MET A 43 24.93 -18.76 19.36
N SER A 44 25.89 -18.64 18.45
CA SER A 44 26.98 -17.68 18.52
C SER A 44 26.68 -16.45 17.67
N PHE A 45 25.66 -15.69 18.06
CA PHE A 45 25.54 -14.28 17.66
C PHE A 45 26.58 -13.48 18.45
N SER A 46 27.27 -12.53 17.82
CA SER A 46 28.43 -11.90 18.46
C SER A 46 28.00 -10.83 19.49
N ASN A 47 27.82 -11.25 20.74
CA ASN A 47 27.37 -10.38 21.85
C ASN A 47 28.41 -9.31 22.29
N GLY A 48 29.67 -9.45 21.86
CA GLY A 48 30.75 -8.54 22.24
C GLY A 48 30.92 -7.36 21.28
N VAL A 49 30.91 -6.13 21.82
CA VAL A 49 31.54 -4.98 21.15
C VAL A 49 33.05 -5.24 21.09
N LEU A 50 33.63 -5.11 19.90
CA LEU A 50 35.07 -5.24 19.58
C LEU A 50 35.75 -6.62 19.69
N ASP A 51 35.16 -7.64 20.33
CA ASP A 51 35.82 -8.94 20.50
C ASP A 51 35.92 -9.74 19.17
N THR A 52 37.08 -9.60 18.52
CA THR A 52 37.53 -10.35 17.35
C THR A 52 36.63 -10.29 16.11
N ILE A 53 36.52 -9.09 15.52
CA ILE A 53 36.68 -9.05 14.06
C ILE A 53 38.08 -9.64 13.77
N PRO A 54 38.22 -10.71 12.97
CA PRO A 54 39.53 -11.27 12.65
C PRO A 54 40.42 -10.19 12.03
N ALA A 55 41.70 -10.09 12.41
CA ALA A 55 42.57 -9.00 11.96
C ALA A 55 42.78 -8.94 10.42
N SER A 56 42.44 -10.03 9.72
CA SER A 56 42.39 -10.16 8.26
C SER A 56 41.11 -9.61 7.61
N MET A 57 40.11 -9.20 8.38
CA MET A 57 38.86 -8.58 7.94
C MET A 57 38.74 -7.17 8.49
N GLN A 58 38.23 -6.26 7.67
CA GLN A 58 37.85 -4.91 8.07
C GLN A 58 36.46 -4.63 7.50
N LEU A 59 35.62 -3.93 8.27
CA LEU A 59 34.34 -3.46 7.76
C LEU A 59 34.58 -2.32 6.77
N PRO A 60 33.88 -2.29 5.62
CA PRO A 60 34.00 -1.18 4.69
C PRO A 60 33.52 0.12 5.35
N PRO A 61 34.23 1.25 5.17
CA PRO A 61 33.76 2.54 5.67
C PRO A 61 32.44 2.95 4.98
N PRO A 62 31.68 3.89 5.56
CA PRO A 62 30.55 4.52 4.86
C PRO A 62 31.01 5.13 3.52
N PRO A 63 30.19 5.04 2.44
CA PRO A 63 30.44 5.78 1.21
C PRO A 63 30.57 7.28 1.47
N ASN A 64 31.43 7.97 0.71
CA ASN A 64 31.63 9.42 0.90
C ASN A 64 30.37 10.20 0.46
N PRO A 65 29.63 10.85 1.39
CA PRO A 65 28.36 11.49 1.06
C PRO A 65 28.51 12.71 0.15
N HIS A 66 29.69 13.33 0.09
CA HIS A 66 29.95 14.46 -0.82
C HIS A 66 30.36 14.03 -2.24
N GLY A 67 30.61 12.73 -2.45
CA GLY A 67 30.92 12.16 -3.77
C GLY A 67 29.79 11.28 -4.31
N ASP A 68 29.15 10.49 -3.44
CA ASP A 68 27.98 9.67 -3.76
C ASP A 68 26.99 9.67 -2.56
N PRO A 69 26.09 10.68 -2.49
CA PRO A 69 25.07 10.73 -1.45
C PRO A 69 24.00 9.63 -1.62
N VAL A 70 23.84 9.03 -2.80
CA VAL A 70 22.88 7.94 -3.06
C VAL A 70 23.37 6.65 -2.40
N ALA A 71 24.62 6.24 -2.66
CA ALA A 71 25.23 5.08 -2.00
C ALA A 71 25.35 5.29 -0.49
N TYR A 72 25.70 6.50 -0.04
CA TYR A 72 25.72 6.80 1.39
C TYR A 72 24.34 6.63 2.04
N LEU A 73 23.28 7.26 1.51
CA LEU A 73 21.93 7.17 2.07
C LEU A 73 21.29 5.78 1.94
N ARG A 74 21.79 4.93 1.02
CA ARG A 74 21.45 3.49 0.95
C ARG A 74 22.26 2.60 1.91
N SER A 75 23.27 3.12 2.62
CA SER A 75 24.12 2.34 3.53
C SER A 75 23.52 2.19 4.94
N LEU A 76 23.92 1.14 5.66
CA LEU A 76 23.57 0.93 7.08
C LEU A 76 24.05 2.08 7.97
N HIS A 77 25.25 2.60 7.73
CA HIS A 77 25.86 3.68 8.50
C HIS A 77 24.96 4.92 8.56
N ALA A 78 24.43 5.33 7.40
CA ALA A 78 23.58 6.51 7.30
C ALA A 78 22.30 6.41 8.15
N VAL A 79 21.77 5.21 8.42
CA VAL A 79 20.60 5.06 9.31
C VAL A 79 20.91 5.58 10.73
N ARG A 80 22.11 5.31 11.27
CA ARG A 80 22.53 5.85 12.57
C ARG A 80 23.02 7.29 12.48
N ASP A 81 23.92 7.59 11.54
CA ASP A 81 24.53 8.91 11.42
C ASP A 81 23.48 10.02 11.29
N ARG A 82 22.42 9.75 10.52
CA ARG A 82 21.39 10.73 10.19
C ARG A 82 20.32 10.83 11.28
N THR A 83 19.91 9.71 11.89
CA THR A 83 18.98 9.75 13.04
C THR A 83 19.61 10.37 14.29
N LYS A 84 20.94 10.33 14.44
CA LYS A 84 21.66 10.99 15.54
C LYS A 84 21.34 12.49 15.65
N TYR A 85 21.19 13.21 14.53
CA TYR A 85 20.83 14.64 14.56
C TYR A 85 19.47 14.89 15.23
N ILE A 86 18.51 13.99 15.05
CA ILE A 86 17.19 14.05 15.72
C ILE A 86 17.35 13.81 17.22
N MET A 87 18.19 12.84 17.63
CA MET A 87 18.49 12.61 19.04
C MET A 87 19.25 13.80 19.69
N ASP A 88 20.19 14.41 18.97
CA ASP A 88 20.90 15.60 19.40
C ASP A 88 19.96 16.82 19.51
N ALA A 89 18.86 16.86 18.75
CA ALA A 89 17.78 17.83 18.93
C ALA A 89 16.87 17.48 20.13
N ALA A 90 16.57 16.18 20.36
CA ALA A 90 15.83 15.70 21.53
C ALA A 90 16.50 16.11 22.85
N MET A 91 17.81 15.89 22.95
CA MET A 91 18.62 16.28 24.11
C MET A 91 18.66 17.80 24.36
N LYS A 92 18.28 18.62 23.37
CA LYS A 92 18.22 20.09 23.44
C LYS A 92 16.79 20.64 23.51
N GLN A 93 15.76 19.77 23.53
CA GLN A 93 14.34 20.14 23.38
C GLN A 93 14.04 20.92 22.08
N GLN A 94 14.77 20.60 21.00
CA GLN A 94 14.70 21.26 19.68
C GLN A 94 13.97 20.41 18.61
N LEU A 95 13.32 19.32 19.01
CA LEU A 95 12.44 18.51 18.14
C LEU A 95 11.31 19.35 17.55
N THR A 96 10.85 19.00 16.35
CA THR A 96 9.78 19.73 15.65
C THR A 96 8.40 19.31 16.18
N ASN A 97 8.14 18.01 16.31
CA ASN A 97 6.82 17.42 16.52
C ASN A 97 6.63 16.80 17.90
N PHE A 98 7.70 16.33 18.53
CA PHE A 98 7.67 15.70 19.87
C PHE A 98 8.31 16.56 20.96
N THR A 99 8.01 16.24 22.22
CA THR A 99 8.82 16.60 23.40
C THR A 99 9.43 15.33 23.97
N PHE A 100 10.65 15.42 24.53
CA PHE A 100 11.40 14.26 25.06
C PHE A 100 11.57 14.41 26.58
N ASP A 101 10.90 13.56 27.36
CA ASP A 101 11.00 13.60 28.83
C ASP A 101 11.99 12.57 29.35
N ARG A 102 13.24 13.01 29.54
CA ARG A 102 14.31 12.15 30.08
C ARG A 102 13.99 11.59 31.48
N THR A 103 13.08 12.18 32.26
CA THR A 103 12.70 11.62 33.57
C THR A 103 11.99 10.26 33.44
N LYS A 104 11.37 9.98 32.30
CA LYS A 104 10.73 8.69 31.98
C LYS A 104 11.69 7.62 31.45
N TRP A 105 12.99 7.89 31.41
CA TRP A 105 13.99 6.92 30.96
C TRP A 105 14.06 5.69 31.88
N GLU A 106 14.24 5.88 33.19
CA GLU A 106 14.37 4.77 34.16
C GLU A 106 13.10 3.91 34.24
N GLU A 107 11.91 4.53 34.14
CA GLU A 107 10.63 3.82 34.03
C GLU A 107 10.57 2.96 32.76
N THR A 108 11.05 3.49 31.63
CA THR A 108 11.08 2.78 30.33
C THR A 108 12.05 1.59 30.35
N VAL A 109 13.28 1.77 30.87
CA VAL A 109 14.26 0.69 31.05
C VAL A 109 13.67 -0.40 31.96
N SER A 110 13.11 0.00 33.11
CA SER A 110 12.50 -0.92 34.09
C SER A 110 11.35 -1.73 33.49
N TYR A 111 10.49 -1.10 32.68
CA TYR A 111 9.40 -1.80 31.99
C TYR A 111 9.95 -2.87 31.04
N VAL A 112 10.88 -2.53 30.15
CA VAL A 112 11.46 -3.47 29.17
C VAL A 112 12.19 -4.63 29.87
N VAL A 113 12.97 -4.33 30.91
CA VAL A 113 13.63 -5.32 31.76
C VAL A 113 12.62 -6.23 32.47
N SER A 114 11.44 -5.72 32.86
CA SER A 114 10.39 -6.53 33.49
C SER A 114 9.78 -7.57 32.52
N ILE A 115 9.58 -7.22 31.25
CA ILE A 115 9.09 -8.14 30.21
C ILE A 115 10.14 -9.24 29.96
N ILE A 116 11.40 -8.85 29.78
CA ILE A 116 12.51 -9.81 29.57
C ILE A 116 12.65 -10.74 30.78
N LYS A 117 12.65 -10.21 32.01
CA LYS A 117 12.76 -11.01 33.25
C LYS A 117 11.58 -11.97 33.43
N ARG A 118 10.34 -11.53 33.14
CA ARG A 118 9.14 -12.38 33.25
C ARG A 118 9.22 -13.64 32.40
N ASP A 119 9.73 -13.51 31.18
CA ASP A 119 9.66 -14.55 30.16
C ASP A 119 10.92 -15.42 30.08
N TYR A 120 12.10 -14.86 30.41
CA TYR A 120 13.40 -15.49 30.17
C TYR A 120 14.35 -15.57 31.38
N ALA A 121 14.02 -15.02 32.56
CA ALA A 121 14.93 -15.17 33.70
C ALA A 121 14.90 -16.61 34.28
N PRO A 122 16.06 -17.20 34.64
CA PRO A 122 17.43 -16.65 34.53
C PRO A 122 18.11 -16.92 33.18
N ASP A 123 17.54 -17.80 32.34
CA ASP A 123 18.14 -18.36 31.13
C ASP A 123 18.09 -17.40 29.90
N TYR A 124 18.57 -16.16 30.06
CA TYR A 124 18.52 -15.12 29.01
C TYR A 124 19.26 -15.52 27.71
N ASN A 125 20.23 -16.42 27.80
CA ASN A 125 20.92 -17.01 26.64
C ASN A 125 19.99 -17.83 25.71
N THR A 126 18.76 -18.14 26.15
CA THR A 126 17.72 -18.77 25.33
C THR A 126 16.92 -17.76 24.50
N ILE A 127 17.07 -16.45 24.72
CA ILE A 127 16.41 -15.41 23.91
C ILE A 127 16.94 -15.50 22.48
N PRO A 128 16.08 -15.75 21.49
CA PRO A 128 16.50 -15.75 20.10
C PRO A 128 16.64 -14.31 19.54
N PRO A 129 17.43 -14.11 18.47
CA PRO A 129 17.40 -12.85 17.74
C PRO A 129 16.03 -12.63 17.09
N HIS A 130 15.59 -11.37 17.04
CA HIS A 130 14.37 -10.95 16.37
C HIS A 130 14.43 -11.28 14.87
N GLY A 131 13.43 -12.02 14.37
CA GLY A 131 13.41 -12.44 12.97
C GLY A 131 12.18 -13.26 12.58
N ARG A 132 12.15 -13.73 11.33
CA ARG A 132 11.02 -14.51 10.81
C ARG A 132 10.91 -15.93 11.39
N TRP A 133 11.99 -16.51 11.92
CA TRP A 133 12.01 -17.90 12.40
C TRP A 133 10.95 -18.16 13.49
N GLN A 134 10.87 -17.27 14.46
CA GLN A 134 10.01 -17.35 15.65
C GLN A 134 8.53 -17.31 15.26
N HIS A 135 8.20 -16.55 14.20
CA HIS A 135 6.84 -16.42 13.69
C HIS A 135 6.32 -17.73 13.08
N PHE A 136 7.17 -18.56 12.45
CA PHE A 136 6.77 -19.90 12.01
C PHE A 136 6.51 -20.84 13.19
N GLU A 137 7.20 -20.63 14.32
CA GLU A 137 7.13 -21.51 15.50
C GLU A 137 5.94 -21.20 16.44
N VAL A 138 5.10 -20.24 16.06
CA VAL A 138 3.93 -19.78 16.81
C VAL A 138 3.03 -20.91 17.30
N GLY A 139 2.70 -20.87 18.60
CA GLY A 139 1.96 -21.92 19.29
C GLY A 139 2.80 -23.12 19.73
N GLY A 140 4.12 -22.96 19.83
CA GLY A 140 5.03 -23.95 20.42
C GLY A 140 5.36 -25.13 19.48
N ARG A 141 5.39 -24.89 18.16
CA ARG A 141 5.66 -25.94 17.16
C ARG A 141 6.90 -25.61 16.35
N LYS A 142 7.91 -26.48 16.38
CA LYS A 142 9.16 -26.39 15.59
C LYS A 142 8.93 -26.60 14.09
N ARG A 143 8.15 -25.73 13.44
CA ARG A 143 7.73 -25.90 12.03
C ARG A 143 8.88 -25.83 11.05
N VAL A 144 9.96 -25.12 11.38
CA VAL A 144 11.16 -25.04 10.52
C VAL A 144 11.96 -26.35 10.61
N ASP A 145 12.21 -26.88 11.81
CA ASP A 145 12.86 -28.20 12.00
C ASP A 145 12.07 -29.31 11.26
N LEU A 146 10.73 -29.29 11.35
CA LEU A 146 9.85 -30.21 10.64
C LEU A 146 9.93 -30.04 9.11
N LEU A 147 9.97 -28.81 8.60
CA LEU A 147 10.12 -28.52 7.16
C LEU A 147 11.48 -29.01 6.62
N ILE A 148 12.57 -28.75 7.36
CA ILE A 148 13.92 -29.26 7.02
C ILE A 148 13.90 -30.79 6.92
N THR A 149 13.18 -31.47 7.83
CA THR A 149 13.01 -32.93 7.80
C THR A 149 12.27 -33.40 6.55
N THR A 150 11.24 -32.67 6.09
CA THR A 150 10.50 -33.01 4.85
C THR A 150 11.29 -32.83 3.55
N PHE A 151 12.46 -32.19 3.59
CA PHE A 151 13.34 -32.12 2.41
C PHE A 151 14.08 -33.44 2.11
N GLY A 152 14.06 -34.42 3.03
CA GLY A 152 14.74 -35.70 2.88
C GLY A 152 16.22 -35.65 3.31
N PRO A 153 16.85 -36.81 3.62
CA PRO A 153 18.23 -36.85 4.09
C PRO A 153 19.21 -36.42 3.00
N ASP A 154 19.01 -36.86 1.76
CA ASP A 154 19.99 -36.81 0.67
C ASP A 154 20.19 -35.41 0.05
N ILE A 155 19.28 -34.46 0.30
CA ILE A 155 19.46 -33.07 -0.17
C ILE A 155 20.57 -32.39 0.64
N GLU A 156 21.56 -31.82 -0.05
CA GLU A 156 22.71 -31.17 0.58
C GLU A 156 22.32 -30.02 1.52
N LEU A 157 23.18 -29.78 2.53
CA LEU A 157 22.99 -28.74 3.53
C LEU A 157 22.89 -27.33 2.92
N VAL A 158 23.59 -27.08 1.81
CA VAL A 158 23.53 -25.81 1.06
C VAL A 158 22.13 -25.62 0.46
N GLU A 159 21.61 -26.57 -0.33
CA GLU A 159 20.25 -26.48 -0.91
C GLU A 159 19.18 -26.45 0.20
N LYS A 160 19.32 -27.24 1.28
CA LYS A 160 18.42 -27.13 2.45
C LYS A 160 18.39 -25.69 3.01
N THR A 161 19.53 -25.00 3.01
CA THR A 161 19.63 -23.58 3.43
C THR A 161 19.03 -22.64 2.38
N LYS A 162 19.28 -22.85 1.07
CA LYS A 162 18.65 -22.10 -0.04
C LYS A 162 17.12 -22.13 0.07
N ARG A 163 16.53 -23.30 0.33
CA ARG A 163 15.06 -23.47 0.50
C ARG A 163 14.50 -22.71 1.70
N LEU A 164 15.26 -22.55 2.78
CA LEU A 164 14.87 -21.69 3.89
C LEU A 164 14.96 -20.21 3.53
N ILE A 165 15.99 -19.78 2.80
CA ILE A 165 16.13 -18.39 2.31
C ILE A 165 14.96 -18.03 1.37
N ASP A 166 14.63 -18.92 0.42
CA ASP A 166 13.46 -18.82 -0.46
C ASP A 166 12.18 -18.53 0.35
N LEU A 167 11.85 -19.41 1.29
CA LEU A 167 10.68 -19.26 2.16
C LEU A 167 10.73 -17.98 3.00
N PHE A 168 11.85 -17.69 3.66
CA PHE A 168 11.97 -16.57 4.59
C PHE A 168 11.83 -15.22 3.88
N LEU A 169 12.44 -15.05 2.71
CA LEU A 169 12.35 -13.80 1.94
C LEU A 169 10.90 -13.53 1.47
N VAL A 170 10.22 -14.53 0.90
CA VAL A 170 8.79 -14.39 0.52
C VAL A 170 7.90 -14.17 1.74
N SER A 171 8.17 -14.89 2.84
CA SER A 171 7.40 -14.77 4.09
C SER A 171 7.52 -13.38 4.73
N VAL A 172 8.70 -12.75 4.67
CA VAL A 172 8.93 -11.38 5.16
C VAL A 172 8.24 -10.36 4.26
N LEU A 173 8.34 -10.49 2.93
CA LEU A 173 7.70 -9.57 2.00
C LEU A 173 6.16 -9.65 2.03
N LEU A 174 5.59 -10.79 2.41
CA LEU A 174 4.16 -10.93 2.68
C LEU A 174 3.71 -10.25 3.99
N ASP A 175 4.62 -9.88 4.90
CA ASP A 175 4.33 -9.37 6.25
C ASP A 175 3.99 -7.87 6.34
N ALA A 176 3.46 -7.29 5.27
CA ALA A 176 2.99 -5.90 5.25
C ALA A 176 1.58 -5.75 5.88
N GLY A 177 1.42 -6.13 7.15
CA GLY A 177 0.20 -5.95 7.96
C GLY A 177 -1.04 -6.75 7.50
N ALA A 178 -1.68 -7.53 8.38
CA ALA A 178 -2.87 -8.33 8.03
C ALA A 178 -4.22 -7.67 8.36
N GLY A 179 -4.23 -6.38 8.72
CA GLY A 179 -5.39 -5.73 9.35
C GLY A 179 -5.74 -6.36 10.71
N THR A 180 -6.96 -6.07 11.18
CA THR A 180 -7.51 -6.61 12.45
C THR A 180 -8.47 -7.78 12.24
N LYS A 181 -9.06 -7.91 11.05
CA LYS A 181 -10.10 -8.92 10.72
C LYS A 181 -9.53 -10.28 10.30
N TRP A 182 -8.46 -10.30 9.50
CA TRP A 182 -7.97 -11.54 8.89
C TRP A 182 -7.43 -12.55 9.89
N THR A 183 -7.74 -13.81 9.63
CA THR A 183 -7.24 -14.97 10.38
C THR A 183 -6.75 -16.08 9.44
N TYR A 184 -5.76 -16.86 9.88
CA TYR A 184 -5.31 -18.06 9.17
C TYR A 184 -5.55 -19.32 10.01
N LYS A 185 -6.36 -20.24 9.50
CA LYS A 185 -6.54 -21.57 10.10
C LYS A 185 -5.42 -22.50 9.63
N SER A 186 -4.45 -22.82 10.48
CA SER A 186 -3.30 -23.63 10.02
C SER A 186 -3.72 -25.05 9.65
N LYS A 187 -3.17 -25.56 8.54
CA LYS A 187 -3.36 -26.95 8.10
C LYS A 187 -2.83 -27.96 9.11
N ASP A 188 -1.85 -27.58 9.94
CA ASP A 188 -1.09 -28.50 10.78
C ASP A 188 -1.74 -28.83 12.13
N ASN A 189 -2.70 -28.01 12.59
CA ASN A 189 -3.36 -28.17 13.88
C ASN A 189 -4.78 -27.58 13.96
N GLY A 190 -5.31 -26.99 12.88
CA GLY A 190 -6.64 -26.37 12.83
C GLY A 190 -6.82 -25.11 13.68
N ARG A 191 -5.77 -24.61 14.35
CA ARG A 191 -5.82 -23.38 15.14
C ARG A 191 -5.80 -22.15 14.23
N PHE A 192 -6.49 -21.11 14.69
CA PHE A 192 -6.49 -19.80 14.06
C PHE A 192 -5.34 -18.95 14.59
N TYR A 193 -4.56 -18.38 13.68
CA TYR A 193 -3.51 -17.40 13.93
C TYR A 193 -3.90 -16.07 13.25
N ARG A 194 -3.29 -14.94 13.66
CA ARG A 194 -3.59 -13.59 13.15
C ARG A 194 -2.30 -12.82 12.89
N ARG A 195 -2.40 -11.61 12.32
CA ARG A 195 -1.28 -10.68 12.12
C ARG A 195 -0.07 -11.39 11.48
N SER A 196 1.15 -11.06 11.90
CA SER A 196 2.42 -11.52 11.29
C SER A 196 2.64 -13.02 11.45
N GLU A 197 2.19 -13.59 12.55
CA GLU A 197 2.29 -15.00 12.89
C GLU A 197 1.38 -15.86 11.99
N GLY A 198 0.16 -15.39 11.72
CA GLY A 198 -0.72 -16.01 10.73
C GLY A 198 -0.14 -15.96 9.32
N LEU A 199 0.45 -14.83 8.92
CA LEU A 199 1.12 -14.68 7.62
C LEU A 199 2.35 -15.59 7.49
N ALA A 200 3.12 -15.78 8.56
CA ALA A 200 4.25 -16.72 8.57
C ALA A 200 3.76 -18.16 8.32
N VAL A 201 2.78 -18.64 9.07
CA VAL A 201 2.23 -20.00 8.87
C VAL A 201 1.61 -20.15 7.48
N ALA A 202 0.85 -19.16 6.99
CA ALA A 202 0.28 -19.16 5.65
C ALA A 202 1.34 -19.23 4.54
N SER A 203 2.39 -18.41 4.63
CA SER A 203 3.48 -18.42 3.66
C SER A 203 4.26 -19.74 3.63
N MET A 204 4.44 -20.40 4.78
CA MET A 204 5.03 -21.74 4.84
C MET A 204 4.11 -22.80 4.23
N ASP A 205 2.81 -22.77 4.49
CA ASP A 205 1.89 -23.76 3.92
C ASP A 205 1.73 -23.55 2.39
N MET A 206 1.72 -22.31 1.89
CA MET A 206 1.79 -22.00 0.46
C MET A 206 3.10 -22.47 -0.21
N PHE A 207 4.23 -22.39 0.51
CA PHE A 207 5.52 -22.90 0.03
C PHE A 207 5.56 -24.43 -0.02
N LYS A 208 4.95 -25.13 0.95
CA LYS A 208 4.78 -26.60 0.89
C LYS A 208 3.86 -27.03 -0.26
N ASP A 209 2.83 -26.24 -0.54
CA ASP A 209 1.91 -26.46 -1.68
C ASP A 209 2.56 -26.20 -3.05
N GLY A 210 3.79 -25.67 -3.09
CA GLY A 210 4.50 -25.35 -4.33
C GLY A 210 4.07 -24.07 -5.03
N LEU A 211 3.28 -23.20 -4.40
CA LEU A 211 2.70 -21.99 -5.02
C LEU A 211 3.75 -21.03 -5.63
N PHE A 212 4.98 -21.07 -5.13
CA PHE A 212 6.07 -20.20 -5.57
C PHE A 212 7.12 -20.92 -6.43
N SER A 213 6.92 -22.21 -6.72
CA SER A 213 7.81 -23.03 -7.56
C SER A 213 7.32 -23.07 -9.01
N SER A 214 8.27 -23.15 -9.95
CA SER A 214 8.00 -23.44 -11.36
C SER A 214 8.14 -24.93 -11.72
N ASP A 215 8.56 -25.74 -10.75
CA ASP A 215 8.81 -27.18 -10.87
C ASP A 215 7.84 -27.98 -9.97
N PRO A 216 6.82 -28.66 -10.53
CA PRO A 216 5.87 -29.47 -9.78
C PRO A 216 6.50 -30.65 -9.02
N HIS A 217 7.72 -31.07 -9.37
CA HIS A 217 8.44 -32.15 -8.68
C HIS A 217 9.31 -31.63 -7.53
N ASN A 218 9.52 -30.31 -7.44
CA ASN A 218 10.27 -29.66 -6.37
C ASN A 218 9.46 -28.45 -5.85
N PRO A 219 8.40 -28.66 -5.04
CA PRO A 219 7.56 -27.58 -4.54
C PRO A 219 8.29 -26.65 -3.57
N PHE A 220 9.31 -27.14 -2.86
CA PHE A 220 10.00 -26.43 -1.80
C PHE A 220 11.04 -25.41 -2.30
N ARG A 221 10.68 -24.55 -3.26
CA ARG A 221 11.54 -23.50 -3.83
C ARG A 221 10.73 -22.26 -4.19
N VAL A 222 11.42 -21.13 -4.37
CA VAL A 222 10.85 -19.89 -4.91
C VAL A 222 11.59 -19.54 -6.20
N ASP A 223 10.87 -19.54 -7.33
CA ASP A 223 11.43 -19.24 -8.65
C ASP A 223 10.93 -17.90 -9.19
N GLY A 224 11.83 -17.10 -9.77
CA GLY A 224 11.46 -15.83 -10.40
C GLY A 224 10.45 -15.99 -11.55
N SER A 225 10.47 -17.12 -12.26
CA SER A 225 9.50 -17.50 -13.30
C SER A 225 8.08 -17.66 -12.73
N ALA A 226 7.91 -18.48 -11.69
CA ALA A 226 6.62 -18.69 -11.03
C ALA A 226 6.12 -17.41 -10.35
N LEU A 227 7.01 -16.68 -9.69
CA LEU A 227 6.67 -15.41 -9.05
C LEU A 227 6.14 -14.36 -10.03
N LYS A 228 6.72 -14.23 -11.25
CA LYS A 228 6.20 -13.33 -12.31
C LYS A 228 4.77 -13.68 -12.73
N LEU A 229 4.39 -14.95 -12.67
CA LEU A 229 3.07 -15.45 -13.05
C LEU A 229 2.07 -15.49 -11.87
N LEU A 230 2.47 -15.08 -10.66
CA LEU A 230 1.62 -15.18 -9.47
C LEU A 230 0.38 -14.26 -9.55
N MET A 231 -0.80 -14.88 -9.65
CA MET A 231 -2.09 -14.19 -9.71
C MET A 231 -2.68 -13.92 -8.32
N PRO A 232 -3.43 -12.80 -8.11
CA PRO A 232 -4.06 -12.48 -6.83
C PRO A 232 -4.94 -13.60 -6.27
N ASP A 233 -5.78 -14.25 -7.09
CA ASP A 233 -6.67 -15.32 -6.62
C ASP A 233 -5.92 -16.58 -6.14
N ALA A 234 -4.70 -16.83 -6.65
CA ALA A 234 -3.88 -17.94 -6.19
C ALA A 234 -3.29 -17.66 -4.80
N LEU A 235 -2.80 -16.43 -4.59
CA LEU A 235 -2.39 -15.94 -3.28
C LEU A 235 -3.57 -15.86 -2.30
N ALA A 236 -4.78 -15.50 -2.77
CA ALA A 236 -5.98 -15.46 -1.94
C ALA A 236 -6.43 -16.83 -1.40
N ARG A 237 -6.42 -17.86 -2.25
CA ARG A 237 -6.66 -19.25 -1.80
C ARG A 237 -5.63 -19.67 -0.74
N GLY A 238 -4.35 -19.40 -1.00
CA GLY A 238 -3.26 -19.71 -0.07
C GLY A 238 -3.31 -18.93 1.26
N LEU A 239 -3.87 -17.72 1.26
CA LEU A 239 -4.14 -16.89 2.44
C LEU A 239 -5.53 -17.13 3.08
N GLN A 240 -6.34 -18.06 2.57
CA GLN A 240 -7.72 -18.35 3.03
C GLN A 240 -8.64 -17.11 3.04
N ILE A 241 -8.54 -16.23 2.03
CA ILE A 241 -9.37 -15.02 1.94
C ILE A 241 -10.78 -15.39 1.43
N THR A 242 -11.80 -14.89 2.13
CA THR A 242 -13.21 -14.86 1.69
C THR A 242 -13.81 -13.50 2.04
N ALA A 243 -15.06 -13.22 1.63
CA ALA A 243 -15.77 -12.00 2.05
C ALA A 243 -15.85 -11.82 3.59
N GLN A 244 -15.89 -12.93 4.34
CA GLN A 244 -15.94 -12.95 5.81
C GLN A 244 -14.55 -13.02 6.47
N ASN A 245 -13.49 -13.32 5.70
CA ASN A 245 -12.09 -13.31 6.16
C ASN A 245 -11.20 -12.43 5.24
N PRO A 246 -11.52 -11.13 5.07
CA PRO A 246 -10.76 -10.23 4.20
C PRO A 246 -9.39 -9.89 4.78
N ILE A 247 -8.39 -9.69 3.91
CA ILE A 247 -7.09 -9.09 4.25
C ILE A 247 -6.82 -7.89 3.35
N ASP A 248 -6.25 -6.85 3.93
CA ASP A 248 -5.92 -5.64 3.19
C ASP A 248 -4.73 -5.86 2.23
N GLY A 249 -4.72 -5.15 1.10
CA GLY A 249 -3.57 -5.12 0.19
C GLY A 249 -3.25 -6.41 -0.58
N LEU A 250 -4.18 -7.36 -0.73
CA LEU A 250 -3.99 -8.62 -1.49
C LEU A 250 -3.29 -8.42 -2.85
N HIS A 251 -3.83 -7.50 -3.68
CA HIS A 251 -3.29 -7.23 -5.01
C HIS A 251 -1.87 -6.65 -4.93
N GLY A 252 -1.63 -5.81 -3.91
CA GLY A 252 -0.32 -5.31 -3.49
C GLY A 252 0.69 -6.42 -3.24
N ARG A 253 0.34 -7.39 -2.38
CA ARG A 253 1.19 -8.56 -2.06
C ARG A 253 1.50 -9.40 -3.30
N ALA A 254 0.51 -9.67 -4.14
CA ALA A 254 0.70 -10.44 -5.37
C ALA A 254 1.62 -9.72 -6.36
N GLY A 255 1.47 -8.41 -6.56
CA GLY A 255 2.32 -7.65 -7.47
C GLY A 255 3.72 -7.34 -6.91
N LEU A 256 3.87 -7.23 -5.58
CA LEU A 256 5.19 -7.22 -4.93
C LEU A 256 5.97 -8.50 -5.24
N LEU A 257 5.32 -9.65 -5.11
CA LEU A 257 5.95 -10.93 -5.46
C LEU A 257 6.24 -11.05 -6.97
N ARG A 258 5.40 -10.49 -7.86
CA ARG A 258 5.75 -10.36 -9.29
C ARG A 258 6.97 -9.45 -9.53
N LYS A 259 7.08 -8.31 -8.82
CA LYS A 259 8.27 -7.43 -8.88
C LYS A 259 9.53 -8.13 -8.35
N LEU A 260 9.42 -8.92 -7.27
CA LEU A 260 10.48 -9.81 -6.80
C LEU A 260 10.90 -10.79 -7.90
N GLY A 261 9.94 -11.42 -8.59
CA GLY A 261 10.22 -12.30 -9.71
C GLY A 261 11.09 -11.67 -10.79
N VAL A 262 10.93 -10.36 -11.06
CA VAL A 262 11.78 -9.58 -11.97
C VAL A 262 13.13 -9.20 -11.34
N ALA A 263 13.16 -8.80 -10.05
CA ALA A 263 14.41 -8.51 -9.34
C ALA A 263 15.37 -9.72 -9.32
N LEU A 264 14.82 -10.93 -9.23
CA LEU A 264 15.55 -12.19 -9.31
C LEU A 264 16.23 -12.46 -10.66
N ASP A 265 15.98 -11.67 -11.72
CA ASP A 265 16.72 -11.76 -12.98
C ASP A 265 18.17 -11.24 -12.87
N ARG A 266 18.54 -10.60 -11.75
CA ARG A 266 19.93 -10.27 -11.40
C ARG A 266 20.73 -11.53 -11.04
N LYS A 267 21.16 -12.27 -12.08
CA LYS A 267 21.93 -13.52 -11.95
C LYS A 267 23.24 -13.40 -11.17
N GLU A 268 23.79 -12.18 -11.08
CA GLU A 268 24.92 -11.82 -10.22
C GLU A 268 24.69 -12.21 -8.74
N PHE A 269 23.46 -12.03 -8.24
CA PHE A 269 23.07 -12.35 -6.86
C PHE A 269 22.21 -13.63 -6.77
N PHE A 270 21.36 -13.88 -7.76
CA PHE A 270 20.29 -14.89 -7.69
C PHE A 270 20.55 -16.12 -8.60
N GLY A 271 21.77 -16.24 -9.12
CA GLY A 271 22.25 -17.39 -9.88
C GLY A 271 21.55 -17.59 -11.24
N PRO A 272 21.82 -18.71 -11.94
CA PRO A 272 21.23 -18.97 -13.26
C PRO A 272 19.73 -19.24 -13.21
N ASP A 273 19.22 -19.78 -12.09
CA ASP A 273 17.82 -20.21 -11.88
C ASP A 273 16.89 -19.08 -11.42
N ASN A 274 17.43 -17.88 -11.15
CA ASN A 274 16.69 -16.72 -10.66
C ASN A 274 15.90 -17.04 -9.37
N ARG A 275 16.58 -17.60 -8.35
CA ARG A 275 16.03 -17.99 -7.03
C ARG A 275 16.58 -17.08 -5.90
N PRO A 276 15.78 -16.70 -4.88
CA PRO A 276 16.29 -15.98 -3.72
C PRO A 276 17.47 -16.69 -3.03
N GLY A 277 17.35 -18.00 -2.82
CA GLY A 277 18.33 -18.81 -2.08
C GLY A 277 19.73 -18.85 -2.70
N ASN A 278 19.86 -18.60 -4.00
CA ASN A 278 21.16 -18.53 -4.67
C ASN A 278 22.05 -17.37 -4.18
N MET A 279 21.49 -16.38 -3.45
CA MET A 279 22.30 -15.37 -2.73
C MET A 279 23.33 -16.01 -1.80
N LEU A 280 23.05 -17.21 -1.27
CA LEU A 280 23.95 -17.97 -0.42
C LEU A 280 25.27 -18.30 -1.13
N GLU A 281 25.21 -18.67 -2.42
CA GLU A 281 26.42 -18.96 -3.21
C GLU A 281 27.18 -17.70 -3.57
N TYR A 282 26.48 -16.59 -3.88
CA TYR A 282 27.13 -15.29 -4.04
C TYR A 282 27.89 -14.90 -2.77
N LEU A 283 27.26 -15.02 -1.60
CA LEU A 283 27.85 -14.66 -0.30
C LEU A 283 29.02 -15.57 0.10
N LEU A 284 28.90 -16.88 -0.11
CA LEU A 284 29.96 -17.85 0.20
C LEU A 284 31.20 -17.69 -0.71
N ASN A 285 30.99 -17.31 -1.98
CA ASN A 285 32.08 -17.08 -2.94
C ASN A 285 32.52 -15.60 -3.03
N HIS A 286 31.97 -14.71 -2.20
CA HIS A 286 32.30 -13.28 -2.27
C HIS A 286 33.75 -13.02 -1.83
N PRO A 287 34.54 -12.15 -2.50
CA PRO A 287 35.95 -11.92 -2.16
C PRO A 287 36.24 -11.40 -0.74
N THR A 288 35.22 -10.94 0.00
CA THR A 288 35.35 -10.51 1.41
C THR A 288 35.04 -11.62 2.41
N THR A 289 34.55 -12.78 1.97
CA THR A 289 34.22 -13.92 2.82
C THR A 289 35.49 -14.73 3.09
N GLN A 290 35.72 -15.09 4.36
CA GLN A 290 36.89 -15.88 4.78
C GLN A 290 36.41 -17.09 5.57
N VAL A 291 37.06 -18.26 5.38
CA VAL A 291 36.77 -19.45 6.19
C VAL A 291 37.79 -19.54 7.33
N ILE A 292 37.29 -19.45 8.56
CA ILE A 292 38.10 -19.48 9.79
C ILE A 292 37.49 -20.54 10.70
N ASP A 293 38.32 -21.41 11.27
CA ASP A 293 37.91 -22.57 12.08
C ASP A 293 36.80 -23.42 11.43
N GLY A 294 36.87 -23.57 10.09
CA GLY A 294 35.89 -24.31 9.28
C GLY A 294 34.56 -23.60 9.05
N LYS A 295 34.38 -22.36 9.53
CA LYS A 295 33.14 -21.57 9.39
C LYS A 295 33.32 -20.41 8.40
N PRO A 296 32.38 -20.18 7.46
CA PRO A 296 32.38 -18.97 6.66
C PRO A 296 32.06 -17.76 7.54
N HIS A 297 32.95 -16.77 7.53
CA HIS A 297 32.75 -15.47 8.14
C HIS A 297 32.41 -14.46 7.04
N ILE A 298 31.24 -13.84 7.13
CA ILE A 298 30.65 -13.02 6.06
C ILE A 298 30.32 -11.63 6.62
N LEU A 299 30.66 -10.58 5.87
CA LEU A 299 30.34 -9.21 6.28
C LEU A 299 28.84 -8.94 6.10
N VAL A 300 28.18 -8.40 7.13
CA VAL A 300 26.78 -7.96 7.03
C VAL A 300 26.56 -6.92 5.91
N PRO A 301 27.50 -5.97 5.67
CA PRO A 301 27.48 -5.12 4.46
C PRO A 301 27.39 -5.86 3.12
N THR A 302 27.94 -7.08 2.99
CA THR A 302 27.84 -7.85 1.74
C THR A 302 26.41 -8.35 1.51
N LEU A 303 25.76 -8.89 2.56
CA LEU A 303 24.33 -9.24 2.51
C LEU A 303 23.46 -7.98 2.31
N TRP A 304 23.85 -6.84 2.89
CA TRP A 304 23.18 -5.57 2.68
C TRP A 304 23.15 -5.13 1.22
N THR A 305 24.28 -5.18 0.51
CA THR A 305 24.36 -4.87 -0.93
C THR A 305 23.42 -5.76 -1.75
N VAL A 306 23.41 -7.08 -1.48
CA VAL A 306 22.48 -8.02 -2.15
C VAL A 306 21.01 -7.62 -1.95
N LEU A 307 20.64 -7.21 -0.73
CA LEU A 307 19.26 -6.85 -0.40
C LEU A 307 18.86 -5.44 -0.85
N CYS A 308 19.78 -4.48 -0.87
CA CYS A 308 19.52 -3.12 -1.37
C CYS A 308 19.48 -3.06 -2.90
N ASP A 309 20.55 -3.51 -3.57
CA ASP A 309 20.69 -3.32 -5.02
C ASP A 309 20.07 -4.48 -5.81
N GLY A 310 20.17 -5.71 -5.26
CA GLY A 310 19.53 -6.89 -5.83
C GLY A 310 18.00 -6.80 -5.82
N LEU A 311 17.41 -6.32 -4.73
CA LEU A 311 15.96 -6.14 -4.60
C LEU A 311 15.46 -4.73 -4.96
N ALA A 312 16.32 -3.82 -5.42
CA ALA A 312 15.93 -2.44 -5.79
C ALA A 312 14.64 -2.33 -6.65
N PRO A 313 14.35 -3.23 -7.62
CA PRO A 313 13.12 -3.17 -8.42
C PRO A 313 11.82 -3.47 -7.66
N ILE A 314 11.86 -4.03 -6.44
CA ILE A 314 10.66 -4.33 -5.66
C ILE A 314 10.12 -3.11 -4.91
N TRP A 315 10.98 -2.12 -4.64
CA TRP A 315 10.63 -0.89 -3.95
C TRP A 315 10.00 0.13 -4.91
N PRO A 316 9.12 1.04 -4.43
CA PRO A 316 8.49 2.04 -5.29
C PRO A 316 9.53 3.08 -5.70
N GLN A 317 9.61 3.36 -7.01
CA GLN A 317 10.54 4.36 -7.54
C GLN A 317 10.10 5.80 -7.21
N SER A 318 8.83 5.97 -6.85
CA SER A 318 8.14 7.17 -6.42
C SER A 318 8.51 7.71 -5.04
N ARG A 319 9.19 6.91 -4.21
CA ARG A 319 9.75 7.39 -2.92
C ARG A 319 10.88 8.38 -3.17
N THR A 320 11.34 9.07 -2.12
CA THR A 320 12.39 10.10 -2.21
C THR A 320 13.54 9.65 -3.11
N GLN A 321 13.72 10.34 -4.23
CA GLN A 321 14.81 10.13 -5.16
C GLN A 321 15.93 11.13 -4.90
N LEU A 322 17.14 10.75 -5.30
CA LEU A 322 18.27 11.65 -5.48
C LEU A 322 18.97 11.23 -6.77
N ASP A 323 19.26 12.18 -7.65
CA ASP A 323 19.90 11.97 -8.96
C ASP A 323 19.23 10.87 -9.81
N GLY A 324 17.88 10.86 -9.80
CA GLY A 324 17.03 9.88 -10.50
C GLY A 324 16.98 8.49 -9.85
N SER A 325 17.70 8.27 -8.76
CA SER A 325 17.76 7.00 -8.02
C SER A 325 16.85 7.02 -6.80
N SER A 326 15.87 6.11 -6.72
CA SER A 326 15.06 5.93 -5.52
C SER A 326 15.92 5.52 -4.32
N LEU A 327 15.73 6.19 -3.19
CA LEU A 327 16.39 5.90 -1.92
C LEU A 327 15.60 4.92 -1.04
N GLY A 328 14.48 4.37 -1.54
CA GLY A 328 13.70 3.37 -0.80
C GLY A 328 13.00 3.95 0.43
N ASP A 329 13.23 3.36 1.61
CA ASP A 329 12.64 3.80 2.89
C ASP A 329 13.52 4.88 3.54
N ALA A 330 13.48 6.09 2.95
CA ALA A 330 14.20 7.27 3.37
C ALA A 330 13.39 8.54 3.02
N TRP A 331 13.33 9.52 3.92
CA TRP A 331 12.46 10.70 3.81
C TRP A 331 13.12 11.97 4.33
N GLN A 332 12.59 13.16 4.01
CA GLN A 332 13.03 14.40 4.65
C GLN A 332 12.51 14.55 6.07
N CYS A 333 13.26 15.21 6.95
CA CYS A 333 12.79 15.62 8.27
C CYS A 333 13.19 17.07 8.60
N SER A 334 12.25 17.84 9.13
CA SER A 334 12.38 19.28 9.38
C SER A 334 13.37 19.59 10.50
N THR A 335 13.49 18.68 11.48
CA THR A 335 14.44 18.71 12.60
C THR A 335 15.89 18.51 12.15
N MET A 336 16.13 18.01 10.92
CA MET A 336 17.47 17.95 10.36
C MET A 336 18.01 19.37 10.12
N PRO A 337 19.29 19.64 10.46
CA PRO A 337 19.91 20.95 10.27
C PRO A 337 19.72 21.50 8.85
N PRO A 338 19.68 22.84 8.67
CA PRO A 338 19.73 23.45 7.35
C PRO A 338 20.98 23.01 6.59
N GLY A 339 20.80 22.63 5.32
CA GLY A 339 21.83 22.06 4.46
C GLY A 339 21.26 21.76 3.07
N GLN A 340 22.03 21.04 2.26
CA GLN A 340 21.61 20.53 0.95
C GLN A 340 20.41 19.58 1.05
N TYR A 341 19.73 19.31 -0.08
CA TYR A 341 18.55 18.44 -0.13
C TYR A 341 18.78 17.08 0.54
N TRP A 342 19.90 16.42 0.23
CA TRP A 342 20.28 15.13 0.81
C TRP A 342 20.71 15.24 2.28
N GLU A 343 21.29 16.37 2.69
CA GLU A 343 21.66 16.68 4.09
C GLU A 343 20.45 16.86 5.01
N ARG A 344 19.22 16.76 4.49
CA ARG A 344 17.97 16.72 5.27
C ARG A 344 17.20 15.39 5.15
N ILE A 345 17.74 14.40 4.44
CA ILE A 345 17.15 13.04 4.32
C ILE A 345 17.58 12.14 5.48
N VAL A 346 16.65 11.35 6.00
CA VAL A 346 16.84 10.35 7.05
C VAL A 346 16.44 8.98 6.48
N PRO A 347 17.40 8.06 6.26
CA PRO A 347 17.11 6.70 5.82
C PRO A 347 16.80 5.77 6.99
N PHE A 348 15.94 4.77 6.75
CA PHE A 348 15.56 3.75 7.73
C PHE A 348 15.69 2.32 7.19
N HIS A 349 15.36 2.12 5.90
CA HIS A 349 15.46 0.82 5.21
C HIS A 349 14.82 -0.35 5.98
N LYS A 350 13.72 -0.12 6.70
CA LYS A 350 13.23 -1.00 7.78
C LYS A 350 12.86 -2.41 7.29
N ILE A 351 12.32 -2.55 6.08
CA ILE A 351 12.01 -3.88 5.52
C ILE A 351 13.30 -4.58 5.05
N THR A 352 14.27 -3.85 4.50
CA THR A 352 15.59 -4.40 4.15
C THR A 352 16.31 -4.88 5.42
N GLN A 353 16.33 -4.10 6.50
CA GLN A 353 16.90 -4.54 7.78
C GLN A 353 16.16 -5.76 8.36
N TRP A 354 14.83 -5.81 8.24
CA TRP A 354 14.02 -6.97 8.66
C TRP A 354 14.28 -8.23 7.82
N LEU A 355 14.57 -8.07 6.53
CA LEU A 355 15.09 -9.15 5.67
C LEU A 355 16.47 -9.59 6.13
N THR A 356 17.41 -8.68 6.37
CA THR A 356 18.77 -9.02 6.84
C THR A 356 18.72 -9.85 8.13
N TYR A 357 18.07 -9.34 9.18
CA TYR A 357 17.88 -10.08 10.44
C TYR A 357 17.23 -11.46 10.22
N SER A 358 16.19 -11.53 9.39
CA SER A 358 15.48 -12.79 9.14
C SER A 358 16.31 -13.82 8.36
N LEU A 359 17.14 -13.38 7.41
CA LEU A 359 17.93 -14.25 6.53
C LEU A 359 19.26 -14.69 7.14
N MET A 360 19.85 -13.90 8.04
CA MET A 360 21.02 -14.30 8.82
C MET A 360 20.75 -15.56 9.65
N VAL A 361 19.55 -15.70 10.25
CA VAL A 361 19.21 -16.81 11.15
C VAL A 361 19.30 -18.20 10.50
N PRO A 362 18.66 -18.50 9.35
CA PRO A 362 18.82 -19.80 8.69
C PRO A 362 20.24 -20.03 8.18
N MET A 363 20.93 -19.00 7.68
CA MET A 363 22.33 -19.11 7.25
C MET A 363 23.26 -19.53 8.40
N THR A 364 23.14 -18.88 9.57
CA THR A 364 23.92 -19.23 10.77
C THR A 364 23.50 -20.57 11.37
N LYS A 365 22.20 -20.87 11.48
CA LYS A 365 21.72 -22.14 12.06
C LYS A 365 22.08 -23.36 11.22
N MET A 366 22.05 -23.26 9.90
CA MET A 366 22.27 -24.40 9.00
C MET A 366 23.74 -24.58 8.62
N MET A 367 24.45 -23.50 8.29
CA MET A 367 25.82 -23.55 7.77
C MET A 367 26.89 -23.06 8.74
N GLY A 368 26.52 -22.66 9.97
CA GLY A 368 27.47 -22.13 10.95
C GLY A 368 28.09 -20.79 10.56
N ILE A 369 27.47 -20.07 9.62
CA ILE A 369 27.94 -18.76 9.13
C ILE A 369 28.01 -17.76 10.28
N VAL A 370 29.18 -17.13 10.43
CA VAL A 370 29.45 -16.07 11.41
C VAL A 370 29.34 -14.72 10.73
N TRP A 371 28.61 -13.79 11.33
CA TRP A 371 28.36 -12.47 10.75
C TRP A 371 29.28 -11.42 11.34
N ILE A 372 29.99 -10.70 10.47
CA ILE A 372 30.88 -9.61 10.87
C ILE A 372 30.18 -8.28 10.60
N GLY A 373 30.05 -7.45 11.64
CA GLY A 373 29.33 -6.18 11.57
C GLY A 373 27.83 -6.27 11.88
N GLU A 374 27.38 -7.26 12.66
CA GLU A 374 25.99 -7.31 13.16
C GLU A 374 25.57 -6.00 13.85
N HIS A 375 26.52 -5.36 14.55
CA HIS A 375 26.32 -4.06 15.20
C HIS A 375 26.01 -2.90 14.23
N LEU A 376 26.19 -3.06 12.91
CA LEU A 376 25.80 -2.05 11.92
C LEU A 376 24.30 -2.03 11.65
N LEU A 377 23.57 -3.11 11.99
CA LEU A 377 22.11 -3.14 11.95
C LEU A 377 21.53 -2.34 13.12
N THR A 378 20.39 -1.69 12.89
CA THR A 378 19.75 -0.77 13.85
C THR A 378 18.47 -1.35 14.45
N GLY A 379 18.03 -0.77 15.56
CA GLY A 379 16.69 -1.01 16.07
C GLY A 379 15.65 -0.67 15.00
N LEU A 380 14.63 -1.51 14.83
CA LEU A 380 13.65 -1.37 13.75
C LEU A 380 12.63 -0.27 14.09
N PRO A 381 12.56 0.85 13.34
CA PRO A 381 11.61 1.92 13.61
C PRO A 381 10.24 1.57 13.02
N GLU A 382 9.49 0.78 13.77
CA GLU A 382 8.09 0.43 13.52
C GLU A 382 7.23 0.70 14.76
N TYR A 383 5.91 0.63 14.61
CA TYR A 383 4.95 1.20 15.56
C TYR A 383 4.93 0.52 16.94
N ARG A 384 5.48 -0.67 17.13
CA ARG A 384 5.54 -1.34 18.45
C ARG A 384 6.72 -0.80 19.25
N ASN A 385 7.92 -0.82 18.67
CA ASN A 385 9.12 -0.22 19.24
C ASN A 385 8.97 1.30 19.44
N GLY A 386 8.43 2.02 18.47
CA GLY A 386 8.19 3.46 18.58
C GLY A 386 7.01 3.79 19.50
N GLY A 387 5.99 2.93 19.54
CA GLY A 387 4.81 3.12 20.37
C GLY A 387 5.09 2.94 21.86
N LEU A 388 5.97 2.00 22.21
CA LEU A 388 6.52 1.83 23.55
C LEU A 388 6.97 3.17 24.16
N PHE A 389 7.80 3.93 23.43
CA PHE A 389 8.35 5.20 23.93
C PHE A 389 7.31 6.32 24.05
N ILE A 390 6.16 6.22 23.39
CA ILE A 390 5.03 7.14 23.58
C ILE A 390 4.18 6.72 24.78
N ASP A 391 3.84 5.43 24.88
CA ASP A 391 2.99 4.94 25.96
C ASP A 391 3.70 4.86 27.33
N THR A 392 5.04 4.88 27.39
CA THR A 392 5.79 5.16 28.64
C THR A 392 5.97 6.66 28.93
N GLY A 393 5.51 7.55 28.03
CA GLY A 393 5.63 9.01 28.15
C GLY A 393 7.02 9.58 27.81
N LEU A 394 8.01 8.75 27.49
CA LEU A 394 9.39 9.16 27.18
C LEU A 394 9.46 10.14 26.00
N ILE A 395 8.60 9.98 25.00
CA ILE A 395 8.34 10.98 23.96
C ILE A 395 6.84 11.27 23.89
N THR A 396 6.46 12.54 23.83
CA THR A 396 5.06 12.97 23.75
C THR A 396 4.83 13.83 22.51
N LEU A 397 3.80 13.53 21.73
CA LEU A 397 3.43 14.29 20.54
C LEU A 397 2.89 15.67 20.93
N LYS A 398 3.46 16.77 20.40
CA LYS A 398 3.05 18.14 20.73
C LYS A 398 1.57 18.37 20.39
N ALA A 399 0.88 19.14 21.24
CA ALA A 399 -0.57 19.37 21.15
C ALA A 399 -1.07 19.80 19.76
N GLN A 400 -0.33 20.64 19.03
CA GLN A 400 -0.68 21.04 17.66
C GLN A 400 -0.68 19.85 16.68
N GLN A 401 0.34 18.98 16.76
CA GLN A 401 0.42 17.81 15.90
C GLN A 401 -0.58 16.73 16.34
N SER A 402 -0.74 16.52 17.65
CA SER A 402 -1.78 15.63 18.20
C SER A 402 -3.18 16.00 17.67
N LYS A 403 -3.54 17.28 17.72
CA LYS A 403 -4.79 17.77 17.12
C LYS A 403 -4.84 17.48 15.61
N ARG A 404 -3.79 17.81 14.84
CA ARG A 404 -3.75 17.58 13.38
C ARG A 404 -3.97 16.10 13.02
N GLY A 405 -3.34 15.19 13.77
CA GLY A 405 -3.51 13.75 13.58
C GLY A 405 -4.90 13.24 13.97
N VAL A 406 -5.52 13.81 15.01
CA VAL A 406 -6.90 13.49 15.41
C VAL A 406 -7.91 14.02 14.39
N ASP A 407 -7.72 15.24 13.89
CA ASP A 407 -8.53 15.80 12.78
C ASP A 407 -8.41 14.92 11.52
N ALA A 408 -7.22 14.38 11.23
CA ALA A 408 -6.98 13.42 10.15
C ALA A 408 -7.65 12.05 10.40
N TYR A 409 -7.60 11.50 11.61
CA TYR A 409 -8.35 10.29 11.99
C TYR A 409 -9.85 10.50 11.75
N HIS A 410 -10.41 11.62 12.22
CA HIS A 410 -11.82 11.98 12.02
C HIS A 410 -12.19 12.32 10.57
N ALA A 411 -11.23 12.54 9.68
CA ALA A 411 -11.45 12.61 8.24
C ALA A 411 -11.40 11.21 7.60
N ASN A 412 -10.53 10.33 8.09
CA ASN A 412 -10.39 8.96 7.61
C ASN A 412 -11.57 8.06 8.05
N SER A 413 -12.00 8.13 9.30
CA SER A 413 -13.09 7.30 9.85
C SER A 413 -14.49 7.64 9.29
N LYS A 414 -14.62 8.76 8.57
CA LYS A 414 -15.80 9.11 7.76
C LYS A 414 -15.82 8.44 6.38
N LYS A 415 -14.73 7.78 5.96
CA LYS A 415 -14.71 6.98 4.74
C LYS A 415 -15.39 5.65 5.00
N GLU A 416 -16.23 5.26 4.06
CA GLU A 416 -16.88 3.95 3.98
C GLU A 416 -15.85 2.80 4.16
N GLY A 417 -16.14 1.87 5.08
CA GLY A 417 -15.28 0.72 5.40
C GLY A 417 -14.19 0.95 6.45
N GLN A 418 -13.84 2.19 6.79
CA GLN A 418 -12.81 2.50 7.80
C GLN A 418 -13.35 2.32 9.24
N PRO A 419 -12.50 1.92 10.21
CA PRO A 419 -12.90 1.83 11.62
C PRO A 419 -13.12 3.23 12.23
N ASN A 420 -14.02 3.28 13.22
CA ASN A 420 -14.33 4.48 14.00
C ASN A 420 -14.58 4.07 15.47
N VAL A 421 -13.56 3.46 16.10
CA VAL A 421 -13.68 2.77 17.40
C VAL A 421 -12.92 3.51 18.50
N GLU A 422 -11.68 3.92 18.24
CA GLU A 422 -10.75 4.46 19.23
C GLU A 422 -9.86 5.51 18.56
N VAL A 423 -9.93 6.75 19.03
CA VAL A 423 -9.38 7.91 18.32
C VAL A 423 -7.91 8.10 18.69
N VAL A 424 -7.03 7.88 17.72
CA VAL A 424 -5.57 8.08 17.84
C VAL A 424 -5.05 8.97 16.72
N PRO A 425 -4.00 9.78 16.94
CA PRO A 425 -3.40 10.62 15.89
C PRO A 425 -2.98 9.78 14.68
N MET A 426 -3.37 10.24 13.48
CA MET A 426 -3.11 9.56 12.21
C MET A 426 -2.32 10.46 11.24
N PHE A 427 -1.25 9.93 10.66
CA PHE A 427 -0.39 10.64 9.69
C PHE A 427 0.07 9.69 8.57
N SER A 428 0.43 10.21 7.40
CA SER A 428 1.10 9.38 6.37
C SER A 428 2.60 9.20 6.67
N ALA A 429 3.27 8.35 5.91
CA ALA A 429 4.65 7.90 6.13
C ALA A 429 5.68 9.02 6.01
N GLU A 430 5.50 9.76 4.93
CA GLU A 430 6.30 10.92 4.51
C GLU A 430 5.98 12.17 5.33
N ASP A 431 5.07 12.08 6.30
CA ASP A 431 4.78 13.15 7.26
C ASP A 431 5.94 13.31 8.25
N ASP A 432 6.35 14.56 8.44
CA ASP A 432 7.43 14.98 9.33
C ASP A 432 7.32 14.40 10.76
N VAL A 433 6.09 14.16 11.24
CA VAL A 433 5.81 13.48 12.51
C VAL A 433 6.30 12.04 12.50
N ILE A 434 6.01 11.26 11.46
CA ILE A 434 6.42 9.85 11.37
C ILE A 434 7.92 9.76 11.16
N VAL A 435 8.51 10.61 10.32
CA VAL A 435 9.97 10.62 10.10
C VAL A 435 10.73 10.99 11.38
N GLU A 436 10.29 12.00 12.15
CA GLU A 436 10.90 12.32 13.44
C GLU A 436 10.73 11.19 14.47
N TRP A 437 9.53 10.60 14.57
CA TRP A 437 9.25 9.48 15.47
C TRP A 437 10.11 8.25 15.18
N ARG A 438 10.25 7.88 13.90
CA ARG A 438 11.10 6.78 13.46
C ARG A 438 12.58 7.06 13.72
N GLY A 439 13.02 8.31 13.53
CA GLY A 439 14.39 8.74 13.88
C GLY A 439 14.71 8.68 15.37
N LEU A 440 13.78 9.12 16.22
CA LEU A 440 13.86 8.95 17.66
C LEU A 440 13.92 7.45 18.03
N THR A 441 13.04 6.64 17.44
CA THR A 441 12.93 5.20 17.75
C THR A 441 14.26 4.47 17.53
N VAL A 442 14.97 4.71 16.42
CA VAL A 442 16.30 4.12 16.16
C VAL A 442 17.28 4.44 17.31
N GLN A 443 17.42 5.72 17.65
CA GLN A 443 18.43 6.19 18.60
C GLN A 443 18.08 5.84 20.05
N LEU A 444 16.80 5.80 20.40
CA LEU A 444 16.33 5.38 21.72
C LEU A 444 16.55 3.87 21.92
N LEU A 445 16.36 3.04 20.88
CA LEU A 445 16.67 1.60 20.95
C LEU A 445 18.17 1.33 21.14
N ASP A 446 19.05 2.02 20.39
CA ASP A 446 20.51 1.89 20.56
C ASP A 446 20.97 2.31 21.97
N LYS A 447 20.32 3.32 22.56
CA LYS A 447 20.61 3.80 23.93
C LYS A 447 20.01 2.93 25.03
N LEU A 448 18.89 2.27 24.77
CA LEU A 448 18.19 1.42 25.74
C LEU A 448 18.96 0.11 26.01
N LEU A 449 19.66 -0.42 25.00
CA LEU A 449 20.37 -1.70 25.08
C LEU A 449 21.43 -1.80 26.20
N PRO A 450 22.37 -0.85 26.38
CA PRO A 450 23.33 -0.91 27.49
C PRO A 450 22.65 -0.89 28.85
N ASP A 451 21.71 0.03 29.08
CA ASP A 451 21.00 0.20 30.36
C ASP A 451 20.12 -1.02 30.71
N VAL A 452 19.50 -1.65 29.70
CA VAL A 452 18.79 -2.93 29.85
C VAL A 452 19.76 -4.05 30.25
N ASN A 453 20.93 -4.14 29.62
CA ASN A 453 21.96 -5.13 29.98
C ASN A 453 22.52 -4.91 31.39
N GLU A 454 22.78 -3.66 31.79
CA GLU A 454 23.23 -3.31 33.13
C GLU A 454 22.19 -3.71 34.19
N MET A 455 20.90 -3.38 33.97
CA MET A 455 19.82 -3.73 34.90
C MET A 455 19.45 -5.23 34.87
N LEU A 456 19.85 -5.99 33.84
CA LEU A 456 19.83 -7.45 33.81
C LEU A 456 21.05 -8.08 34.50
N GLY A 457 22.15 -7.34 34.67
CA GLY A 457 23.44 -7.84 35.19
C GLY A 457 24.28 -8.57 34.14
N LEU A 458 24.10 -8.26 32.85
CA LEU A 458 24.68 -8.97 31.72
C LEU A 458 25.83 -8.18 31.08
N HIS A 459 26.98 -8.84 30.91
CA HIS A 459 28.22 -8.20 30.46
C HIS A 459 28.99 -9.08 29.47
N GLY A 460 29.80 -8.45 28.60
CA GLY A 460 30.62 -9.16 27.61
C GLY A 460 29.79 -10.11 26.74
N GLN A 461 30.20 -11.37 26.67
CA GLN A 461 29.50 -12.40 25.87
C GLN A 461 28.11 -12.77 26.41
N GLU A 462 27.74 -12.37 27.63
CA GLU A 462 26.40 -12.62 28.20
C GLU A 462 25.42 -11.46 27.93
N ALA A 463 25.90 -10.31 27.47
CA ALA A 463 25.08 -9.16 27.10
C ALA A 463 24.13 -9.51 25.93
N LEU A 464 22.88 -9.04 26.00
CA LEU A 464 21.93 -9.17 24.90
C LEU A 464 22.41 -8.35 23.69
N THR A 465 22.30 -8.93 22.50
CA THR A 465 22.30 -8.16 21.25
C THR A 465 21.07 -7.25 21.17
N LEU A 466 21.17 -6.23 20.31
CA LEU A 466 20.01 -5.42 19.91
C LEU A 466 18.86 -6.30 19.39
N ALA A 467 19.16 -7.31 18.58
CA ALA A 467 18.16 -8.25 18.05
C ALA A 467 17.44 -9.04 19.15
N GLN A 468 18.12 -9.44 20.23
CA GLN A 468 17.49 -10.13 21.35
C GLN A 468 16.63 -9.18 22.21
N MET A 469 17.08 -7.94 22.42
CA MET A 469 16.27 -6.93 23.11
C MET A 469 15.01 -6.54 22.32
N LEU A 470 15.08 -6.50 20.98
CA LEU A 470 13.87 -6.31 20.16
C LEU A 470 12.86 -7.43 20.42
N GLU A 471 13.26 -8.70 20.25
CA GLU A 471 12.37 -9.88 20.35
C GLU A 471 11.74 -10.05 21.73
N ALA A 472 12.57 -10.08 22.79
CA ALA A 472 12.12 -10.34 24.15
C ALA A 472 11.63 -9.07 24.89
N GLY A 473 12.11 -7.90 24.48
CA GLY A 473 11.85 -6.63 25.14
C GLY A 473 10.89 -5.75 24.34
N THR A 474 11.41 -4.86 23.50
CA THR A 474 10.68 -3.66 23.05
C THR A 474 9.52 -3.96 22.10
N TRP A 475 9.70 -4.88 21.15
CA TRP A 475 8.67 -5.20 20.15
C TRP A 475 7.50 -5.99 20.76
N LYS A 476 7.77 -6.70 21.86
CA LYS A 476 6.76 -7.40 22.67
C LYS A 476 6.09 -6.45 23.66
N GLY A 477 6.88 -5.74 24.48
CA GLY A 477 6.39 -4.77 25.46
C GLY A 477 5.56 -3.66 24.82
N GLY A 478 5.97 -3.11 23.67
CA GLY A 478 5.18 -2.13 22.93
C GLY A 478 3.82 -2.64 22.45
N ARG A 479 3.65 -3.95 22.20
CA ARG A 479 2.32 -4.54 21.93
C ARG A 479 1.50 -4.71 23.20
N GLU A 480 2.10 -5.22 24.27
CA GLU A 480 1.40 -5.44 25.53
C GLU A 480 0.93 -4.12 26.13
N LEU A 481 1.76 -3.07 26.04
CA LEU A 481 1.40 -1.72 26.48
C LEU A 481 0.32 -1.09 25.60
N ALA A 482 0.35 -1.30 24.28
CA ALA A 482 -0.74 -0.88 23.39
C ALA A 482 -2.06 -1.63 23.67
N GLU A 483 -2.02 -2.93 24.00
CA GLU A 483 -3.19 -3.73 24.36
C GLU A 483 -3.79 -3.34 25.73
N VAL A 484 -2.96 -2.88 26.67
CA VAL A 484 -3.42 -2.31 27.96
C VAL A 484 -3.98 -0.90 27.79
N SER A 485 -3.29 -0.03 27.05
CA SER A 485 -3.68 1.38 26.86
C SER A 485 -4.88 1.56 25.92
N ARG A 486 -5.08 0.65 24.97
CA ARG A 486 -6.10 0.72 23.90
C ARG A 486 -6.77 -0.65 23.74
N PRO A 487 -7.57 -1.11 24.73
CA PRO A 487 -8.05 -2.49 24.78
C PRO A 487 -9.02 -2.85 23.65
N ASN A 488 -9.68 -1.86 23.04
CA ASN A 488 -10.65 -2.06 21.96
C ASN A 488 -9.96 -2.36 20.62
N THR A 489 -8.96 -1.55 20.24
CA THR A 489 -8.24 -1.71 18.96
C THR A 489 -6.96 -2.53 19.07
N ARG A 490 -6.21 -2.38 20.17
CA ARG A 490 -4.86 -2.94 20.36
C ARG A 490 -3.92 -2.48 19.24
N GLU A 491 -4.07 -1.21 18.90
CA GLU A 491 -3.35 -0.45 17.88
C GLU A 491 -2.34 0.52 18.53
N PRO A 492 -1.30 0.96 17.81
CA PRO A 492 -0.28 1.86 18.34
C PRO A 492 -0.83 3.25 18.76
N PRO A 493 -0.08 4.00 19.60
CA PRO A 493 -0.43 5.37 20.01
C PRO A 493 -0.50 6.39 18.87
N ILE A 494 0.13 6.11 17.73
CA ILE A 494 0.01 6.87 16.48
C ILE A 494 -0.22 5.86 15.37
N MET A 495 -1.26 6.08 14.56
CA MET A 495 -1.55 5.27 13.37
C MET A 495 -0.87 5.84 12.14
N ILE A 496 -0.28 4.97 11.32
CA ILE A 496 0.27 5.34 10.03
C ILE A 496 -0.81 5.09 8.98
N LEU A 497 -1.11 6.09 8.16
CA LEU A 497 -2.13 5.99 7.13
C LEU A 497 -1.67 5.04 6.02
N SER A 498 -2.18 3.81 6.04
CA SER A 498 -2.25 2.95 4.87
C SER A 498 -3.15 3.62 3.83
N ASP A 499 -2.68 3.76 2.60
CA ASP A 499 -3.50 4.15 1.44
C ASP A 499 -4.30 2.96 0.87
N GLY A 500 -4.44 1.89 1.67
CA GLY A 500 -5.07 0.60 1.40
C GLY A 500 -6.52 0.66 0.91
N THR A 501 -6.69 1.13 -0.32
CA THR A 501 -7.90 1.08 -1.16
C THR A 501 -8.99 2.13 -0.85
N PHE A 502 -9.68 2.53 -1.93
CA PHE A 502 -10.86 3.41 -2.01
C PHE A 502 -10.69 4.92 -1.78
N LYS A 503 -11.13 5.68 -2.81
CA LYS A 503 -11.48 7.12 -2.79
C LYS A 503 -10.32 8.13 -2.64
N ARG A 504 -9.16 7.87 -3.25
CA ARG A 504 -8.41 8.93 -3.96
C ARG A 504 -9.03 9.11 -5.35
N GLY A 505 -9.17 10.35 -5.82
CA GLY A 505 -9.89 10.69 -7.06
C GLY A 505 -9.09 10.46 -8.34
N SER A 506 -8.76 9.20 -8.67
CA SER A 506 -8.03 8.87 -9.90
C SER A 506 -8.95 8.34 -11.01
N ALA A 507 -8.76 8.86 -12.23
CA ALA A 507 -9.44 8.43 -13.45
C ALA A 507 -8.69 7.27 -14.14
N GLU A 508 -8.50 6.17 -13.42
CA GLU A 508 -7.81 4.94 -13.87
C GLU A 508 -8.78 3.79 -14.23
N GLY A 509 -10.03 3.85 -13.74
CA GLY A 509 -11.07 2.86 -14.07
C GLY A 509 -11.59 2.96 -15.50
N LEU A 510 -11.47 4.15 -16.12
CA LEU A 510 -12.02 4.47 -17.44
C LEU A 510 -10.92 4.81 -18.44
N SER A 511 -10.96 4.23 -19.63
CA SER A 511 -9.96 4.49 -20.67
C SER A 511 -10.04 5.94 -21.18
N LEU A 512 -8.92 6.66 -21.16
CA LEU A 512 -8.83 7.99 -21.76
C LEU A 512 -9.10 7.93 -23.28
N THR A 513 -8.66 6.85 -23.94
CA THR A 513 -8.92 6.61 -25.37
C THR A 513 -10.40 6.38 -25.65
N PHE A 514 -11.14 5.74 -24.73
CA PHE A 514 -12.61 5.65 -24.82
C PHE A 514 -13.23 7.05 -24.78
N LEU A 515 -12.91 7.87 -23.76
CA LEU A 515 -13.44 9.24 -23.63
C LEU A 515 -13.12 10.14 -24.84
N VAL A 516 -11.87 10.10 -25.33
CA VAL A 516 -11.45 10.94 -26.47
C VAL A 516 -12.12 10.51 -27.78
N LEU A 517 -12.27 9.20 -28.03
CA LEU A 517 -13.00 8.71 -29.21
C LEU A 517 -14.51 8.99 -29.10
N TRP A 518 -15.08 8.96 -27.89
CA TRP A 518 -16.49 9.23 -27.65
C TRP A 518 -16.84 10.71 -27.88
N LEU A 519 -16.08 11.64 -27.28
CA LEU A 519 -16.23 13.08 -27.54
C LEU A 519 -16.03 13.45 -29.02
N LEU A 520 -15.09 12.80 -29.72
CA LEU A 520 -14.94 12.99 -31.17
C LEU A 520 -16.18 12.49 -31.93
N GLY A 521 -16.75 11.34 -31.55
CA GLY A 521 -18.01 10.85 -32.09
C GLY A 521 -19.16 11.84 -31.88
N ASP A 522 -19.29 12.40 -30.69
CA ASP A 522 -20.29 13.40 -30.31
C ASP A 522 -20.19 14.70 -31.13
N ILE A 523 -18.98 15.22 -31.32
CA ILE A 523 -18.74 16.38 -32.19
C ILE A 523 -19.20 16.10 -33.62
N PHE A 524 -18.92 14.92 -34.17
CA PHE A 524 -19.41 14.52 -35.50
C PHE A 524 -20.91 14.20 -35.52
N ASN A 525 -21.51 13.79 -34.39
CA ASN A 525 -22.96 13.63 -34.24
C ASN A 525 -23.68 14.97 -34.40
N VAL A 526 -23.22 16.02 -33.71
CA VAL A 526 -23.76 17.38 -33.84
C VAL A 526 -23.57 17.92 -35.25
N LEU A 527 -22.35 17.82 -35.82
CA LEU A 527 -22.07 18.30 -37.18
C LEU A 527 -22.91 17.57 -38.24
N GLY A 528 -22.99 16.24 -38.15
CA GLY A 528 -23.82 15.43 -39.04
C GLY A 528 -25.31 15.77 -38.90
N GLY A 529 -25.80 15.92 -37.67
CA GLY A 529 -27.20 16.19 -37.36
C GLY A 529 -27.67 17.55 -37.89
N VAL A 530 -26.88 18.59 -37.69
CA VAL A 530 -27.14 19.93 -38.26
C VAL A 530 -27.10 19.89 -39.79
N LEU A 531 -26.07 19.27 -40.38
CA LEU A 531 -25.89 19.25 -41.84
C LEU A 531 -26.89 18.34 -42.57
N GLN A 532 -27.52 17.39 -41.87
CA GLN A 532 -28.56 16.49 -42.42
C GLN A 532 -29.99 16.94 -42.05
N GLY A 533 -30.17 17.84 -41.08
CA GLY A 533 -31.52 18.25 -40.64
C GLY A 533 -32.29 17.10 -39.97
N VAL A 534 -31.63 16.37 -39.06
CA VAL A 534 -32.29 15.32 -38.26
C VAL A 534 -33.32 15.91 -37.27
N LEU A 535 -34.09 15.07 -36.59
CA LEU A 535 -35.13 15.52 -35.64
C LEU A 535 -34.54 16.48 -34.58
N PRO A 536 -35.24 17.56 -34.19
CA PRO A 536 -34.76 18.51 -33.18
C PRO A 536 -34.35 17.84 -31.85
N THR A 537 -35.08 16.79 -31.44
CA THR A 537 -34.77 15.99 -30.26
C THR A 537 -33.43 15.25 -30.37
N MET A 538 -33.09 14.71 -31.53
CA MET A 538 -31.80 14.06 -31.79
C MET A 538 -30.65 15.08 -31.70
N LEU A 539 -30.85 16.28 -32.25
CA LEU A 539 -29.87 17.36 -32.21
C LEU A 539 -29.65 17.91 -30.78
N ILE A 540 -30.73 18.12 -30.03
CA ILE A 540 -30.66 18.54 -28.61
C ILE A 540 -29.88 17.51 -27.78
N LEU A 541 -30.14 16.21 -27.97
CA LEU A 541 -29.41 15.14 -27.29
C LEU A 541 -27.92 15.13 -27.66
N ALA A 542 -27.58 15.25 -28.94
CA ALA A 542 -26.17 15.29 -29.39
C ALA A 542 -25.40 16.47 -28.77
N ILE A 543 -26.03 17.66 -28.70
CA ILE A 543 -25.43 18.85 -28.06
C ILE A 543 -25.27 18.64 -26.55
N TYR A 544 -26.25 18.03 -25.88
CA TYR A 544 -26.20 17.74 -24.44
C TYR A 544 -25.08 16.75 -24.10
N TYR A 545 -24.95 15.64 -24.82
CA TYR A 545 -23.87 14.67 -24.58
C TYR A 545 -22.50 15.26 -24.89
N THR A 546 -22.35 16.02 -25.99
CA THR A 546 -21.10 16.74 -26.30
C THR A 546 -20.65 17.63 -25.13
N PHE A 547 -21.59 18.36 -24.52
CA PHE A 547 -21.30 19.19 -23.35
C PHE A 547 -20.96 18.37 -22.10
N ALA A 548 -21.67 17.27 -21.85
CA ALA A 548 -21.39 16.37 -20.73
C ALA A 548 -19.99 15.73 -20.83
N ASP A 549 -19.60 15.26 -22.02
CA ASP A 549 -18.28 14.70 -22.29
C ASP A 549 -17.17 15.74 -22.16
N ILE A 550 -17.39 16.99 -22.62
CA ILE A 550 -16.47 18.11 -22.35
C ILE A 550 -16.29 18.34 -20.85
N VAL A 551 -17.38 18.31 -20.05
CA VAL A 551 -17.30 18.48 -18.59
C VAL A 551 -16.57 17.31 -17.92
N LEU A 552 -16.84 16.06 -18.33
CA LEU A 552 -16.15 14.87 -17.82
C LEU A 552 -14.65 14.88 -18.17
N LEU A 553 -14.31 15.29 -19.39
CA LEU A 553 -12.94 15.41 -19.87
C LEU A 553 -12.19 16.56 -19.16
N ILE A 554 -12.83 17.71 -18.95
CA ILE A 554 -12.32 18.80 -18.12
C ILE A 554 -12.08 18.33 -16.68
N GLN A 555 -13.00 17.58 -16.08
CA GLN A 555 -12.80 17.00 -14.74
C GLN A 555 -11.60 16.05 -14.71
N CYS A 556 -11.47 15.15 -15.69
CA CYS A 556 -10.33 14.24 -15.81
C CYS A 556 -8.99 14.99 -15.92
N PHE A 557 -8.94 16.05 -16.74
CA PHE A 557 -7.73 16.89 -16.83
C PHE A 557 -7.50 17.76 -15.60
N TYR A 558 -8.56 18.28 -14.97
CA TYR A 558 -8.46 19.09 -13.74
C TYR A 558 -7.87 18.28 -12.58
N TYR A 559 -8.38 17.07 -12.31
CA TYR A 559 -7.82 16.22 -11.25
C TYR A 559 -6.37 15.80 -11.54
N ARG A 560 -6.04 15.48 -12.79
CA ARG A 560 -4.65 15.19 -13.21
C ARG A 560 -3.72 16.41 -13.15
N ALA A 561 -4.22 17.62 -13.42
CA ALA A 561 -3.45 18.86 -13.33
C ALA A 561 -3.30 19.36 -11.88
N TYR A 562 -4.30 19.14 -11.02
CA TYR A 562 -4.22 19.40 -9.59
C TYR A 562 -3.16 18.50 -8.94
N ALA A 563 -3.14 17.21 -9.28
CA ALA A 563 -2.09 16.27 -8.85
C ALA A 563 -0.67 16.68 -9.30
N ARG A 564 -0.53 17.34 -10.47
CA ARG A 564 0.74 17.94 -10.89
C ARG A 564 1.09 19.20 -10.08
N LYS A 565 0.14 20.10 -9.82
CA LYS A 565 0.37 21.35 -9.07
C LYS A 565 0.70 21.16 -7.59
N SER A 566 0.47 19.99 -7.02
CA SER A 566 0.99 19.60 -5.70
C SER A 566 2.51 19.31 -5.67
N VAL A 567 3.18 19.28 -6.83
CA VAL A 567 4.65 19.19 -6.92
C VAL A 567 5.21 20.58 -7.21
N PRO A 568 6.12 21.14 -6.38
CA PRO A 568 6.78 22.40 -6.67
C PRO A 568 7.67 22.31 -7.91
N GLU A 569 7.52 23.27 -8.81
CA GLU A 569 8.35 23.38 -10.03
C GLU A 569 9.75 23.91 -9.66
N PRO A 570 10.85 23.30 -10.15
CA PRO A 570 12.21 23.74 -9.82
C PRO A 570 12.50 25.11 -10.46
N ALA A 571 13.02 26.04 -9.66
CA ALA A 571 13.31 27.40 -10.12
C ALA A 571 14.44 27.41 -11.17
N GLU A 572 14.21 28.09 -12.30
CA GLU A 572 15.20 28.25 -13.37
C GLU A 572 16.41 29.07 -12.90
N THR A 573 17.53 28.41 -12.60
CA THR A 573 18.82 29.08 -12.44
C THR A 573 19.35 29.51 -13.80
N ASN A 574 19.28 30.80 -14.11
CA ASN A 574 19.94 31.42 -15.27
C ASN A 574 21.45 31.09 -15.25
N GLY A 575 21.87 30.16 -16.10
CA GLY A 575 23.26 29.71 -16.21
C GLY A 575 24.11 30.68 -17.04
N ASN A 576 25.38 30.83 -16.67
CA ASN A 576 26.34 31.65 -17.41
C ASN A 576 27.73 31.00 -17.39
N GLY A 577 28.24 30.55 -18.55
CA GLY A 577 29.67 30.21 -18.73
C GLY A 577 30.06 28.73 -18.83
N ASN A 578 30.06 28.22 -20.06
CA ASN A 578 31.10 27.36 -20.68
C ASN A 578 31.60 26.06 -19.97
N GLY A 579 31.26 24.91 -20.56
CA GLY A 579 31.97 23.64 -20.38
C GLY A 579 31.53 22.60 -21.42
N ILE A 580 32.44 22.05 -22.23
CA ILE A 580 32.11 21.18 -23.38
C ILE A 580 32.48 19.72 -23.08
N HIS A 581 31.52 18.79 -23.18
CA HIS A 581 31.62 17.59 -24.04
C HIS A 581 30.31 16.77 -24.08
N GLN A 582 30.22 15.86 -25.05
CA GLN A 582 29.00 15.11 -25.42
C GLN A 582 28.98 13.68 -24.87
N SER A 583 27.81 13.22 -24.38
CA SER A 583 27.43 11.80 -24.48
C SER A 583 25.89 11.62 -24.47
N THR A 584 25.42 11.08 -25.59
CA THR A 584 24.03 10.79 -25.98
C THR A 584 23.16 10.02 -24.99
N SER A 585 21.91 10.47 -24.78
CA SER A 585 20.73 9.60 -24.67
C SER A 585 19.43 10.37 -24.99
N ARG A 586 18.29 9.67 -25.18
CA ARG A 586 17.02 10.23 -25.69
C ARG A 586 15.98 10.43 -24.57
N PRO A 587 14.97 11.31 -24.75
CA PRO A 587 14.07 11.73 -23.68
C PRO A 587 13.05 10.67 -23.27
N ALA A 588 12.68 10.66 -21.98
CA ALA A 588 11.60 9.87 -21.43
C ALA A 588 10.23 10.57 -21.59
N THR A 589 9.20 9.83 -22.01
CA THR A 589 7.80 10.32 -22.01
C THR A 589 7.10 9.93 -20.71
N ALA A 590 6.85 10.92 -19.84
CA ALA A 590 6.33 10.70 -18.49
C ALA A 590 4.82 10.44 -18.44
N GLY A 591 4.43 9.22 -18.06
CA GLY A 591 3.11 8.90 -17.52
C GLY A 591 3.07 9.08 -16.00
N SER A 592 1.99 9.63 -15.46
CA SER A 592 1.85 9.93 -14.02
C SER A 592 1.10 8.80 -13.30
N GLU A 593 1.72 8.20 -12.29
CA GLU A 593 1.08 7.31 -11.31
C GLU A 593 1.08 7.98 -9.92
N ALA A 594 0.34 7.42 -8.95
CA ALA A 594 0.24 7.91 -7.58
C ALA A 594 0.47 6.78 -6.56
N ASP A 595 0.92 7.13 -5.35
CA ASP A 595 1.82 6.23 -4.60
C ASP A 595 1.65 6.14 -3.06
N PRO A 596 2.27 5.12 -2.42
CA PRO A 596 1.83 4.55 -1.14
C PRO A 596 2.77 4.78 0.07
N SER A 597 2.19 4.93 1.27
CA SER A 597 2.79 5.34 2.55
C SER A 597 2.83 4.25 3.66
N GLU A 598 4.02 3.77 4.06
CA GLU A 598 4.42 2.86 5.19
C GLU A 598 3.51 1.77 5.80
N GLU A 599 2.21 1.96 6.04
CA GLU A 599 1.26 0.84 6.20
C GLU A 599 0.67 0.39 4.86
N SER A 600 1.14 0.97 3.75
CA SER A 600 0.59 0.82 2.40
C SER A 600 1.22 -0.30 1.56
N PRO A 601 0.49 -0.86 0.57
CA PRO A 601 1.00 -1.88 -0.35
C PRO A 601 2.09 -1.38 -1.31
N LEU A 602 2.96 -2.27 -1.76
CA LEU A 602 4.14 -1.98 -2.61
C LEU A 602 3.83 -1.78 -4.12
N LEU A 603 2.65 -1.25 -4.46
CA LEU A 603 2.18 -1.05 -5.83
C LEU A 603 1.51 0.31 -6.09
N SER A 604 2.22 1.17 -6.84
CA SER A 604 1.70 1.58 -8.15
C SER A 604 2.32 0.70 -9.26
N ARG A 605 1.80 0.76 -10.50
CA ARG A 605 2.00 -0.27 -11.54
C ARG A 605 1.79 0.21 -13.00
N THR A 606 2.90 0.26 -13.74
CA THR A 606 2.97 -0.05 -15.18
C THR A 606 4.07 -1.07 -15.48
N ILE A 607 3.83 -1.96 -16.44
CA ILE A 607 4.84 -2.73 -17.19
C ILE A 607 4.50 -2.62 -18.68
N SER A 608 5.52 -2.47 -19.52
CA SER A 608 5.39 -2.40 -20.99
C SER A 608 5.13 -3.77 -21.60
N ASP A 609 4.31 -3.83 -22.65
CA ASP A 609 4.37 -4.91 -23.63
C ASP A 609 5.64 -4.76 -24.50
N TYR A 610 6.14 -5.88 -25.04
CA TYR A 610 7.31 -5.90 -25.93
C TYR A 610 7.20 -7.02 -26.97
N TYR A 611 6.54 -6.73 -28.09
CA TYR A 611 6.66 -7.47 -29.35
C TYR A 611 6.47 -6.49 -30.51
N GLY A 612 7.34 -6.54 -31.52
CA GLY A 612 7.32 -5.64 -32.67
C GLY A 612 7.37 -6.39 -34.00
N VAL A 613 6.69 -5.85 -35.01
CA VAL A 613 6.82 -6.21 -36.44
C VAL A 613 6.80 -4.90 -37.24
N GLU A 614 7.34 -4.93 -38.46
CA GLU A 614 7.79 -3.77 -39.24
C GLU A 614 6.66 -2.97 -39.95
N GLY A 615 6.93 -1.69 -40.25
CA GLY A 615 6.10 -0.86 -41.14
C GLY A 615 6.80 0.44 -41.53
N ARG A 616 7.07 0.65 -42.84
CA ARG A 616 7.81 1.82 -43.38
C ARG A 616 6.87 2.90 -43.94
N ARG A 617 7.43 4.12 -44.09
CA ARG A 617 6.91 5.37 -44.73
C ARG A 617 6.16 6.29 -43.75
N GLY A 618 6.30 7.63 -43.82
CA GLY A 618 7.13 8.44 -44.74
C GLY A 618 7.27 9.89 -44.26
N SER A 619 8.25 10.62 -44.80
CA SER A 619 8.61 12.00 -44.42
C SER A 619 7.58 13.04 -44.86
N LEU A 620 7.43 14.14 -44.11
CA LEU A 620 7.52 15.50 -44.67
C LEU A 620 7.88 16.58 -43.62
N SER A 621 8.96 17.28 -43.95
CA SER A 621 9.49 18.57 -43.48
C SER A 621 8.42 19.69 -43.36
N MET A 622 8.38 20.56 -42.33
CA MET A 622 9.34 21.63 -41.91
C MET A 622 8.98 23.01 -42.51
N LEU A 623 8.85 24.06 -41.66
CA LEU A 623 9.31 25.46 -41.84
C LEU A 623 8.52 26.46 -40.97
N ALA A 624 9.24 27.23 -40.14
CA ALA A 624 9.10 28.69 -39.87
C ALA A 624 9.74 29.04 -38.52
N GLU A 625 10.56 30.09 -38.45
CA GLU A 625 11.37 30.45 -37.27
C GLU A 625 11.65 31.97 -37.25
N HIS A 626 11.85 32.56 -36.06
CA HIS A 626 12.12 33.99 -35.79
C HIS A 626 10.92 34.95 -36.06
N ALA A 627 10.75 36.13 -35.43
CA ALA A 627 11.71 36.98 -34.70
C ALA A 627 11.08 38.00 -33.68
N HIS A 628 11.84 38.33 -32.62
CA HIS A 628 11.99 39.62 -31.88
C HIS A 628 10.88 40.38 -31.08
N HIS A 629 11.24 40.67 -29.82
CA HIS A 629 11.11 41.91 -28.99
C HIS A 629 9.80 42.70 -28.84
N LEU A 630 9.41 42.99 -27.58
CA LEU A 630 9.61 44.31 -26.92
C LEU A 630 9.25 44.33 -25.41
N SER A 631 9.74 45.34 -24.67
CA SER A 631 9.40 45.70 -23.28
C SER A 631 9.82 47.17 -23.04
N PRO A 632 9.08 48.01 -22.27
CA PRO A 632 9.59 48.45 -20.93
C PRO A 632 8.53 48.95 -19.90
N ALA A 633 8.91 49.10 -18.61
CA ALA A 633 8.64 50.23 -17.67
C ALA A 633 8.69 49.86 -16.15
N ASN A 634 8.84 50.85 -15.25
CA ASN A 634 9.10 50.77 -13.78
C ASN A 634 8.78 52.18 -13.13
N PRO A 635 9.14 52.66 -11.89
CA PRO A 635 9.79 52.07 -10.69
C PRO A 635 9.31 52.61 -9.26
N LEU A 636 10.12 52.33 -8.20
CA LEU A 636 10.41 53.13 -6.97
C LEU A 636 9.61 53.04 -5.61
N HIS A 637 10.20 52.29 -4.65
CA HIS A 637 10.62 52.62 -3.24
C HIS A 637 9.78 53.40 -2.19
N SER A 638 9.71 52.86 -0.94
CA SER A 638 10.17 53.50 0.35
C SER A 638 9.88 52.61 1.61
N LEU A 639 10.45 52.94 2.80
CA LEU A 639 10.27 52.26 4.11
C LEU A 639 10.15 53.29 5.31
N PRO A 640 10.23 52.96 6.63
CA PRO A 640 9.16 53.21 7.63
C PRO A 640 9.51 54.26 8.73
N PRO A 641 8.64 54.58 9.73
CA PRO A 641 8.69 53.90 11.07
C PRO A 641 7.42 53.97 11.99
N SER A 642 7.55 53.39 13.21
CA SER A 642 6.90 53.77 14.51
C SER A 642 5.57 53.18 15.03
N ARG A 643 5.48 53.12 16.38
CA ARG A 643 4.40 52.68 17.32
C ARG A 643 3.66 53.93 17.92
N PRO A 644 2.69 53.90 18.89
CA PRO A 644 2.15 52.80 19.76
C PRO A 644 0.61 52.77 20.00
N GLY A 645 0.12 51.81 20.82
CA GLY A 645 -1.24 51.78 21.39
C GLY A 645 -1.56 50.51 22.20
N SER A 646 -2.27 50.62 23.33
CA SER A 646 -2.62 49.55 24.32
C SER A 646 -4.13 49.66 24.72
N PRO A 647 -4.76 48.86 25.64
CA PRO A 647 -4.22 47.97 26.67
C PRO A 647 -4.95 46.61 26.93
N LEU A 648 -4.52 45.97 28.02
CA LEU A 648 -4.85 44.66 28.59
C LEU A 648 -6.35 44.33 28.83
N LYS A 649 -6.62 43.01 28.98
CA LYS A 649 -7.37 42.50 30.13
C LYS A 649 -6.76 41.18 30.66
N ASN A 650 -6.42 41.15 31.96
CA ASN A 650 -6.01 39.95 32.69
C ASN A 650 -7.22 39.32 33.40
N TYR A 651 -7.16 38.00 33.67
CA TYR A 651 -7.80 37.20 34.75
C TYR A 651 -7.78 35.72 34.30
N THR A 652 -7.39 34.69 35.06
CA THR A 652 -6.55 34.55 36.28
C THR A 652 -6.13 33.07 36.39
N ASN A 653 -5.13 32.74 37.20
CA ASN A 653 -4.85 31.34 37.56
C ASN A 653 -5.99 30.72 38.38
N GLY A 654 -6.18 29.41 38.25
CA GLY A 654 -7.00 28.57 39.12
C GLY A 654 -6.43 27.14 39.12
N GLU A 655 -6.34 26.51 40.29
CA GLU A 655 -5.60 25.26 40.49
C GLU A 655 -6.47 24.00 40.30
N TYR A 656 -5.81 22.84 40.16
CA TYR A 656 -6.46 21.52 40.19
C TYR A 656 -7.16 21.26 41.55
N PRO A 657 -8.19 20.40 41.57
CA PRO A 657 -7.90 19.06 42.12
C PRO A 657 -8.58 17.89 41.39
N ILE A 658 -8.25 16.68 41.85
CA ILE A 658 -8.69 15.36 41.36
C ILE A 658 -9.83 14.81 42.26
N ASN A 659 -10.58 13.82 41.74
CA ASN A 659 -11.64 13.00 42.38
C ASN A 659 -13.05 13.62 42.49
N GLY A 660 -14.05 12.77 42.20
CA GLY A 660 -15.47 13.11 42.24
C GLY A 660 -16.36 11.98 41.71
N THR A 661 -16.43 10.85 42.41
CA THR A 661 -17.39 9.77 42.09
C THR A 661 -18.81 10.18 42.45
N SER A 662 -19.75 10.12 41.51
CA SER A 662 -21.18 10.22 41.79
C SER A 662 -22.00 9.32 40.86
N ASN A 663 -22.54 8.23 41.40
CA ASN A 663 -23.74 7.62 40.81
C ASN A 663 -24.91 8.55 41.13
N LEU A 664 -25.65 8.98 40.12
CA LEU A 664 -27.08 9.29 40.24
C LEU A 664 -27.76 8.83 38.95
N ASP A 665 -28.91 8.20 39.11
CA ASP A 665 -29.65 7.58 38.02
C ASP A 665 -30.27 8.65 37.09
N GLY A 666 -30.16 8.42 35.78
CA GLY A 666 -30.76 9.23 34.73
C GLY A 666 -31.30 8.32 33.64
N GLU A 667 -32.57 8.48 33.29
CA GLU A 667 -33.33 7.49 32.52
C GLU A 667 -32.82 7.31 31.08
N SER A 668 -33.06 6.10 30.56
CA SER A 668 -32.68 5.68 29.21
C SER A 668 -33.38 6.52 28.13
N SER A 669 -32.60 7.22 27.31
CA SER A 669 -33.07 7.81 26.05
C SER A 669 -32.10 7.50 24.89
N GLU A 670 -32.22 6.30 24.32
CA GLU A 670 -31.48 5.91 23.11
C GLU A 670 -31.91 6.75 21.90
N SER A 671 -31.10 7.75 21.55
CA SER A 671 -31.29 8.51 20.30
C SER A 671 -30.75 7.73 19.10
N SER A 672 -31.50 6.71 18.67
CA SER A 672 -31.18 5.82 17.55
C SER A 672 -31.09 6.56 16.20
N GLY A 673 -29.90 7.07 15.89
CA GLY A 673 -29.57 7.83 14.67
C GLY A 673 -29.64 6.99 13.39
N SER A 674 -30.86 6.74 12.90
CA SER A 674 -31.13 5.75 11.84
C SER A 674 -30.28 5.89 10.55
N PRO A 675 -29.85 4.77 9.93
CA PRO A 675 -29.13 4.77 8.64
C PRO A 675 -29.91 5.42 7.49
N LYS A 676 -31.25 5.47 7.61
CA LYS A 676 -32.19 5.95 6.57
C LYS A 676 -31.84 7.34 6.04
N LYS A 677 -31.27 8.24 6.86
CA LYS A 677 -30.88 9.60 6.45
C LYS A 677 -29.71 9.66 5.45
N SER A 678 -28.92 8.58 5.29
CA SER A 678 -27.89 8.49 4.25
C SER A 678 -28.50 8.00 2.93
N LEU A 679 -29.26 6.91 2.98
CA LEU A 679 -29.95 6.34 1.82
C LEU A 679 -30.87 7.37 1.15
N TRP A 680 -31.68 8.10 1.94
CA TRP A 680 -32.56 9.16 1.41
C TRP A 680 -31.81 10.31 0.75
N LYS A 681 -30.55 10.59 1.11
CA LYS A 681 -29.74 11.61 0.41
C LYS A 681 -29.20 11.11 -0.94
N ALA A 682 -28.79 9.85 -1.01
CA ALA A 682 -28.38 9.23 -2.27
C ALA A 682 -29.57 9.13 -3.24
N VAL A 683 -30.68 8.53 -2.76
CA VAL A 683 -31.94 8.44 -3.51
C VAL A 683 -32.41 9.82 -3.96
N PHE A 684 -32.46 10.83 -3.07
CA PHE A 684 -32.87 12.19 -3.47
C PHE A 684 -31.96 12.80 -4.55
N ARG A 685 -30.64 12.70 -4.42
CA ARG A 685 -29.68 13.19 -5.43
C ARG A 685 -29.92 12.51 -6.78
N ASP A 686 -30.07 11.20 -6.78
CA ASP A 686 -30.14 10.40 -8.01
C ASP A 686 -31.52 10.50 -8.67
N THR A 687 -32.60 10.59 -7.87
CA THR A 687 -33.94 10.99 -8.35
C THR A 687 -33.92 12.39 -8.95
N VAL A 688 -33.29 13.39 -8.30
CA VAL A 688 -33.19 14.75 -8.88
C VAL A 688 -32.43 14.74 -10.21
N ALA A 689 -31.34 13.98 -10.33
CA ALA A 689 -30.60 13.84 -11.59
C ALA A 689 -31.48 13.22 -12.69
N VAL A 690 -32.20 12.14 -12.40
CA VAL A 690 -33.13 11.49 -13.35
C VAL A 690 -34.30 12.42 -13.71
N SER A 691 -34.88 13.12 -12.75
CA SER A 691 -35.95 14.10 -12.97
C SER A 691 -35.50 15.27 -13.85
N LEU A 692 -34.26 15.74 -13.70
CA LEU A 692 -33.69 16.78 -14.57
C LEU A 692 -33.54 16.30 -16.02
N VAL A 693 -33.11 15.05 -16.24
CA VAL A 693 -33.01 14.46 -17.59
C VAL A 693 -34.41 14.31 -18.22
N ILE A 694 -35.40 13.81 -17.47
CA ILE A 694 -36.79 13.70 -17.93
C ILE A 694 -37.36 15.09 -18.24
N PHE A 695 -37.14 16.07 -17.37
CA PHE A 695 -37.60 17.45 -17.60
C PHE A 695 -36.92 18.09 -18.81
N ALA A 696 -35.64 17.85 -19.05
CA ALA A 696 -34.94 18.32 -20.25
C ALA A 696 -35.52 17.70 -21.54
N GLY A 697 -35.89 16.41 -21.52
CA GLY A 697 -36.60 15.76 -22.63
C GLY A 697 -37.98 16.36 -22.90
N ILE A 698 -38.76 16.59 -21.85
CA ILE A 698 -40.09 17.23 -21.94
C ILE A 698 -39.96 18.69 -22.43
N ALA A 699 -39.01 19.45 -21.90
CA ALA A 699 -38.72 20.80 -22.35
C ALA A 699 -38.28 20.83 -23.82
N GLY A 700 -37.42 19.90 -24.24
CA GLY A 700 -37.00 19.75 -25.65
C GLY A 700 -38.16 19.43 -26.59
N TYR A 701 -39.17 18.67 -26.13
CA TYR A 701 -40.40 18.45 -26.87
C TYR A 701 -41.24 19.73 -27.01
N TYR A 702 -41.50 20.45 -25.92
CA TYR A 702 -42.30 21.69 -25.96
C TYR A 702 -41.58 22.91 -26.56
N LEU A 703 -40.24 22.90 -26.64
CA LEU A 703 -39.41 23.90 -27.31
C LEU A 703 -39.11 23.55 -28.78
N SER A 704 -39.48 22.35 -29.24
CA SER A 704 -39.45 22.02 -30.66
C SER A 704 -40.59 22.78 -31.37
N PRO A 705 -40.32 23.52 -32.46
CA PRO A 705 -41.38 24.22 -33.19
C PRO A 705 -42.46 23.25 -33.67
N ALA A 706 -43.73 23.58 -33.39
CA ALA A 706 -44.84 22.92 -34.03
C ALA A 706 -44.80 23.21 -35.55
N PRO A 707 -45.13 22.25 -36.44
CA PRO A 707 -45.30 22.54 -37.86
C PRO A 707 -46.39 23.59 -38.05
N GLU A 708 -46.11 24.64 -38.83
CA GLU A 708 -47.16 25.62 -39.17
C GLU A 708 -48.22 24.97 -40.07
N PRO A 709 -49.52 25.25 -39.84
CA PRO A 709 -50.58 24.78 -40.72
C PRO A 709 -50.57 25.59 -42.03
N HIS A 710 -49.84 25.10 -43.04
CA HIS A 710 -49.86 25.69 -44.37
C HIS A 710 -51.08 25.21 -45.18
N ASP A 711 -52.09 26.08 -45.28
CA ASP A 711 -53.22 25.91 -46.21
C ASP A 711 -52.75 26.02 -47.67
N GLY A 712 -52.29 24.90 -48.24
CA GLY A 712 -51.88 24.80 -49.65
C GLY A 712 -51.63 23.35 -50.08
N PRO A 713 -51.61 23.05 -51.39
CA PRO A 713 -51.30 21.72 -51.89
C PRO A 713 -49.84 21.36 -51.56
N GLU A 714 -49.64 20.26 -50.82
CA GLU A 714 -48.36 19.93 -50.21
C GLU A 714 -47.28 19.53 -51.24
N HIS A 715 -46.34 20.44 -51.52
CA HIS A 715 -45.02 20.07 -52.02
C HIS A 715 -44.06 19.85 -50.86
N HIS A 716 -44.23 18.74 -50.14
CA HIS A 716 -43.22 18.24 -49.21
C HIS A 716 -41.89 18.01 -49.95
N GLU A 717 -40.85 18.79 -49.63
CA GLU A 717 -39.53 18.56 -50.21
C GLU A 717 -39.03 17.16 -49.81
N PRO A 718 -38.70 16.27 -50.76
CA PRO A 718 -38.40 14.90 -50.45
C PRO A 718 -37.04 14.78 -49.74
N LEU A 719 -37.07 14.37 -48.47
CA LEU A 719 -35.93 14.03 -47.58
C LEU A 719 -34.58 13.96 -48.33
N LYS A 720 -33.82 15.06 -48.24
CA LYS A 720 -32.59 15.27 -49.02
C LYS A 720 -31.40 14.63 -48.31
N PHE A 721 -30.66 13.77 -48.99
CA PHE A 721 -29.40 13.24 -48.47
C PHE A 721 -28.32 14.33 -48.49
N SER A 722 -27.85 14.72 -47.32
CA SER A 722 -26.71 15.64 -47.20
C SER A 722 -25.42 14.83 -47.26
N MET A 723 -24.63 14.97 -48.33
CA MET A 723 -23.40 14.19 -48.49
C MET A 723 -22.44 14.38 -47.30
N LEU A 724 -22.28 15.62 -46.81
CA LEU A 724 -21.47 15.92 -45.63
C LEU A 724 -22.15 15.43 -44.33
N GLY A 725 -23.47 15.60 -44.21
CA GLY A 725 -24.22 15.12 -43.06
C GLY A 725 -24.11 13.59 -42.87
N GLN A 726 -24.20 12.84 -43.98
CA GLN A 726 -23.99 11.39 -43.99
C GLN A 726 -22.54 11.00 -43.68
N ILE A 727 -21.55 11.68 -44.26
CA ILE A 727 -20.13 11.42 -43.97
C ILE A 727 -19.84 11.59 -42.48
N PHE A 728 -20.32 12.66 -41.84
CA PHE A 728 -20.13 12.86 -40.40
C PHE A 728 -20.96 11.90 -39.55
N GLY A 729 -22.19 11.55 -39.95
CA GLY A 729 -22.99 10.52 -39.29
C GLY A 729 -22.32 9.15 -39.28
N TYR A 730 -21.75 8.70 -40.41
CA TYR A 730 -21.01 7.43 -40.46
C TYR A 730 -19.66 7.49 -39.73
N LEU A 731 -18.97 8.64 -39.74
CA LEU A 731 -17.74 8.82 -38.96
C LEU A 731 -18.03 8.79 -37.44
N CYS A 732 -19.11 9.43 -37.00
CA CYS A 732 -19.66 9.34 -35.65
C CYS A 732 -19.92 7.88 -35.25
N ALA A 733 -20.67 7.13 -36.07
CA ALA A 733 -20.95 5.71 -35.83
C ALA A 733 -19.67 4.87 -35.69
N VAL A 734 -18.69 5.05 -36.58
CA VAL A 734 -17.40 4.34 -36.52
C VAL A 734 -16.62 4.67 -35.24
N LEU A 735 -16.66 5.92 -34.77
CA LEU A 735 -16.02 6.33 -33.51
C LEU A 735 -16.75 5.79 -32.27
N TYR A 736 -18.09 5.80 -32.28
CA TYR A 736 -18.90 5.20 -31.23
C TYR A 736 -18.63 3.69 -31.10
N LEU A 737 -18.70 2.91 -32.18
CA LEU A 737 -18.37 1.48 -32.15
C LEU A 737 -16.89 1.27 -31.78
N GLY A 738 -15.99 2.04 -32.38
CA GLY A 738 -14.55 1.97 -32.16
C GLY A 738 -14.14 2.25 -30.72
N SER A 739 -14.82 3.16 -30.00
CA SER A 739 -14.54 3.50 -28.61
C SER A 739 -14.76 2.33 -27.64
N ARG A 740 -15.74 1.45 -27.90
CA ARG A 740 -16.06 0.30 -27.04
C ARG A 740 -15.01 -0.80 -27.13
N ILE A 741 -14.36 -0.97 -28.28
CA ILE A 741 -13.37 -2.03 -28.53
C ILE A 741 -12.21 -1.97 -27.51
N PRO A 742 -11.54 -0.82 -27.26
CA PRO A 742 -10.58 -0.67 -26.17
C PRO A 742 -11.09 -1.15 -24.81
N GLN A 743 -12.34 -0.88 -24.41
CA GLN A 743 -12.85 -1.30 -23.11
C GLN A 743 -13.17 -2.80 -23.07
N ILE A 744 -13.75 -3.36 -24.14
CA ILE A 744 -13.98 -4.81 -24.30
C ILE A 744 -12.66 -5.58 -24.24
N VAL A 745 -11.64 -5.10 -24.95
CA VAL A 745 -10.29 -5.69 -24.94
C VAL A 745 -9.65 -5.55 -23.56
N LEU A 746 -9.74 -4.39 -22.92
CA LEU A 746 -9.19 -4.14 -21.59
C LEU A 746 -9.83 -5.04 -20.53
N ASN A 747 -11.15 -5.18 -20.53
CA ASN A 747 -11.88 -6.13 -19.67
C ASN A 747 -11.44 -7.58 -19.95
N TYR A 748 -11.32 -7.97 -21.23
CA TYR A 748 -10.90 -9.31 -21.63
C TYR A 748 -9.45 -9.63 -21.26
N GLN A 749 -8.55 -8.64 -21.29
CA GLN A 749 -7.16 -8.76 -20.83
C GLN A 749 -7.08 -8.80 -19.30
N ARG A 750 -7.87 -7.98 -18.60
CA ARG A 750 -7.93 -7.95 -17.13
C ARG A 750 -8.63 -9.16 -16.51
N LYS A 751 -9.48 -9.86 -17.27
CA LYS A 751 -10.44 -10.89 -16.78
C LYS A 751 -11.30 -10.38 -15.62
N SER A 752 -11.62 -9.09 -15.66
CA SER A 752 -12.36 -8.36 -14.63
C SER A 752 -12.94 -7.08 -15.22
N CYS A 753 -14.12 -6.70 -14.74
CA CYS A 753 -14.76 -5.40 -15.01
C CYS A 753 -14.66 -4.46 -13.78
N GLU A 754 -13.76 -4.75 -12.84
CA GLU A 754 -13.48 -3.91 -11.67
C GLU A 754 -13.01 -2.51 -12.08
N GLY A 755 -13.55 -1.48 -11.41
CA GLY A 755 -13.36 -0.07 -11.78
C GLY A 755 -14.27 0.44 -12.90
N VAL A 756 -15.04 -0.43 -13.57
CA VAL A 756 -16.02 -0.06 -14.60
C VAL A 756 -17.39 0.15 -13.96
N ALA A 757 -18.01 1.31 -14.19
CA ALA A 757 -19.30 1.64 -13.58
C ALA A 757 -20.47 0.94 -14.29
N PHE A 758 -21.01 -0.11 -13.67
CA PHE A 758 -22.14 -0.90 -14.19
C PHE A 758 -23.36 -0.02 -14.56
N LEU A 759 -23.77 0.90 -13.68
CA LEU A 759 -24.92 1.79 -13.92
C LEU A 759 -24.72 2.72 -15.13
N PHE A 760 -23.48 3.11 -15.43
CA PHE A 760 -23.18 3.96 -16.60
C PHE A 760 -23.42 3.20 -17.91
N PHE A 761 -23.01 1.93 -18.01
CA PHE A 761 -23.33 1.09 -19.16
C PHE A 761 -24.83 0.75 -19.24
N LEU A 762 -25.51 0.62 -18.10
CA LEU A 762 -26.96 0.38 -18.05
C LEU A 762 -27.75 1.57 -18.60
N PHE A 763 -27.44 2.79 -18.14
CA PHE A 763 -28.08 3.99 -18.68
C PHE A 763 -27.66 4.29 -20.13
N ALA A 764 -26.44 3.95 -20.55
CA ALA A 764 -26.03 4.03 -21.95
C ALA A 764 -26.85 3.08 -22.86
N CYS A 765 -27.14 1.86 -22.40
CA CYS A 765 -28.00 0.93 -23.13
C CYS A 765 -29.46 1.41 -23.17
N LEU A 766 -30.03 1.83 -22.04
CA LEU A 766 -31.39 2.38 -21.98
C LEU A 766 -31.55 3.63 -22.86
N GLY A 767 -30.53 4.51 -22.89
CA GLY A 767 -30.48 5.67 -23.79
C GLY A 767 -30.46 5.26 -25.27
N ASN A 768 -29.58 4.34 -25.66
CA ASN A 768 -29.53 3.86 -27.05
C ASN A 768 -30.82 3.13 -27.47
N ILE A 769 -31.44 2.33 -26.59
CA ILE A 769 -32.73 1.67 -26.85
C ILE A 769 -33.82 2.71 -27.10
N THR A 770 -33.98 3.69 -26.20
CA THR A 770 -35.02 4.73 -26.34
C THR A 770 -34.77 5.69 -27.51
N TYR A 771 -33.51 5.93 -27.88
CA TYR A 771 -33.12 6.67 -29.08
C TYR A 771 -33.44 5.91 -30.39
N VAL A 772 -33.13 4.62 -30.47
CA VAL A 772 -33.50 3.79 -31.63
C VAL A 772 -35.03 3.69 -31.76
N ILE A 773 -35.74 3.53 -30.64
CA ILE A 773 -37.21 3.53 -30.64
C ILE A 773 -37.77 4.88 -31.09
N SER A 774 -37.20 6.02 -30.70
CA SER A 774 -37.73 7.33 -31.11
C SER A 774 -37.56 7.62 -32.60
N ILE A 775 -36.50 7.10 -33.23
CA ILE A 775 -36.33 7.12 -34.70
C ILE A 775 -37.36 6.18 -35.36
N LEU A 776 -37.47 4.92 -34.92
CA LEU A 776 -38.37 3.94 -35.53
C LEU A 776 -39.87 4.26 -35.34
N ALA A 777 -40.23 4.96 -34.27
CA ALA A 777 -41.59 5.42 -34.00
C ALA A 777 -41.95 6.74 -34.70
N TYR A 778 -40.99 7.45 -35.31
CA TYR A 778 -41.26 8.67 -36.04
C TYR A 778 -41.75 8.37 -37.46
N THR A 779 -43.05 8.57 -37.67
CA THR A 779 -43.65 8.56 -39.01
C THR A 779 -43.56 9.96 -39.63
N PRO A 780 -42.74 10.20 -40.68
CA PRO A 780 -42.82 11.44 -41.44
C PRO A 780 -44.21 11.60 -42.08
N GLY A 781 -44.57 12.85 -42.43
CA GLY A 781 -45.91 13.21 -42.94
C GLY A 781 -46.42 12.33 -44.08
N LYS A 782 -47.76 12.21 -44.19
CA LYS A 782 -48.47 11.26 -45.06
C LYS A 782 -47.92 11.24 -46.50
N ILE A 783 -47.16 10.18 -46.81
CA ILE A 783 -46.86 9.76 -48.17
C ILE A 783 -47.54 8.39 -48.33
N GLU A 784 -48.54 8.32 -49.20
CA GLU A 784 -49.49 7.19 -49.24
C GLU A 784 -48.85 5.85 -49.64
N ASP A 785 -47.71 5.89 -50.34
CA ASP A 785 -47.00 4.71 -50.86
C ASP A 785 -45.91 4.13 -49.92
N GLY A 786 -45.71 4.70 -48.72
CA GLY A 786 -44.76 4.19 -47.72
C GLY A 786 -43.25 4.38 -48.03
N GLU A 787 -42.86 4.71 -49.26
CA GLU A 787 -41.46 5.00 -49.64
C GLU A 787 -40.83 6.10 -48.76
N GLY A 788 -41.64 7.09 -48.34
CA GLY A 788 -41.20 8.18 -47.47
C GLY A 788 -40.63 7.72 -46.13
N TYR A 789 -41.20 6.68 -45.53
CA TYR A 789 -40.68 6.09 -44.29
C TYR A 789 -39.34 5.40 -44.53
N TRP A 790 -39.21 4.58 -45.58
CA TRP A 790 -37.94 3.92 -45.92
C TRP A 790 -36.84 4.92 -46.27
N ARG A 791 -37.18 6.04 -46.93
CA ARG A 791 -36.25 7.13 -47.21
C ARG A 791 -35.84 7.88 -45.93
N TYR A 792 -36.74 8.05 -44.97
CA TYR A 792 -36.42 8.59 -43.64
C TYR A 792 -35.48 7.65 -42.87
N ILE A 793 -35.75 6.34 -42.85
CA ILE A 793 -34.87 5.33 -42.23
C ILE A 793 -33.49 5.31 -42.90
N ALA A 794 -33.43 5.41 -44.23
CA ALA A 794 -32.17 5.48 -44.97
C ALA A 794 -31.37 6.76 -44.67
N VAL A 795 -32.03 7.91 -44.46
CA VAL A 795 -31.39 9.16 -43.99
C VAL A 795 -30.83 8.99 -42.57
N ASN A 796 -31.53 8.29 -41.68
CA ASN A 796 -31.11 8.07 -40.29
C ASN A 796 -30.23 6.81 -40.10
N ALA A 797 -29.86 6.11 -41.18
CA ALA A 797 -29.21 4.81 -41.12
C ALA A 797 -27.86 4.81 -40.39
N SER A 798 -27.10 5.91 -40.47
CA SER A 798 -25.81 6.06 -39.76
C SER A 798 -25.99 6.23 -38.24
N TRP A 799 -27.00 7.00 -37.80
CA TRP A 799 -27.37 7.11 -36.39
C TRP A 799 -27.90 5.79 -35.82
N LEU A 800 -28.76 5.10 -36.57
CA LEU A 800 -29.24 3.76 -36.22
C LEU A 800 -28.07 2.76 -36.11
N LEU A 801 -27.14 2.76 -37.07
CA LEU A 801 -25.94 1.92 -37.04
C LEU A 801 -25.06 2.22 -35.82
N GLY A 802 -24.85 3.50 -35.49
CA GLY A 802 -24.14 3.95 -34.30
C GLY A 802 -24.76 3.40 -33.02
N SER A 803 -26.05 3.68 -32.77
CA SER A 803 -26.71 3.26 -31.53
C SER A 803 -26.93 1.76 -31.42
N VAL A 804 -27.32 1.06 -32.49
CA VAL A 804 -27.51 -0.40 -32.46
C VAL A 804 -26.17 -1.14 -32.34
N GLY A 805 -25.13 -0.68 -33.05
CA GLY A 805 -23.79 -1.25 -32.93
C GLY A 805 -23.17 -1.01 -31.55
N THR A 806 -23.35 0.19 -30.98
CA THR A 806 -22.99 0.49 -29.59
C THR A 806 -23.75 -0.41 -28.61
N LEU A 807 -25.07 -0.57 -28.75
CA LEU A 807 -25.88 -1.43 -27.89
C LEU A 807 -25.39 -2.90 -27.90
N ALA A 808 -25.02 -3.43 -29.07
CA ALA A 808 -24.47 -4.78 -29.20
C ALA A 808 -23.09 -4.92 -28.52
N LEU A 809 -22.23 -3.90 -28.61
CA LEU A 809 -20.91 -3.89 -27.97
C LEU A 809 -21.00 -3.68 -26.46
N ASP A 810 -21.88 -2.80 -26.00
CA ASP A 810 -22.17 -2.60 -24.57
C ASP A 810 -22.82 -3.87 -23.97
N PHE A 811 -23.59 -4.66 -24.74
CA PHE A 811 -24.04 -5.99 -24.33
C PHE A 811 -22.89 -7.00 -24.17
N LEU A 812 -21.85 -6.95 -25.01
CA LEU A 812 -20.64 -7.76 -24.78
C LEU A 812 -19.92 -7.34 -23.48
N ILE A 813 -19.94 -6.06 -23.13
CA ILE A 813 -19.44 -5.58 -21.82
C ILE A 813 -20.31 -6.12 -20.68
N PHE A 814 -21.64 -6.22 -20.84
CA PHE A 814 -22.49 -6.90 -19.85
C PHE A 814 -22.20 -8.41 -19.74
N VAL A 815 -22.00 -9.11 -20.85
CA VAL A 815 -21.57 -10.52 -20.83
C VAL A 815 -20.23 -10.67 -20.11
N GLN A 816 -19.29 -9.72 -20.25
CA GLN A 816 -18.06 -9.69 -19.46
C GLN A 816 -18.32 -9.40 -17.97
N PHE A 817 -19.21 -8.47 -17.61
CA PHE A 817 -19.60 -8.24 -16.22
C PHE A 817 -20.13 -9.51 -15.55
N PHE A 818 -20.97 -10.31 -16.23
CA PHE A 818 -21.49 -11.57 -15.69
C PHE A 818 -20.47 -12.72 -15.74
N MET A 819 -19.69 -12.86 -16.81
CA MET A 819 -18.66 -13.90 -16.98
C MET A 819 -17.46 -13.71 -16.03
N TYR A 820 -17.17 -12.48 -15.62
CA TYR A 820 -16.15 -12.16 -14.63
C TYR A 820 -16.74 -11.87 -13.23
N ARG A 821 -18.04 -12.15 -13.02
CA ARG A 821 -18.69 -12.11 -11.72
C ARG A 821 -18.31 -13.33 -10.89
N LYS A 822 -18.15 -13.18 -9.57
CA LYS A 822 -17.76 -14.29 -8.68
C LYS A 822 -19.02 -15.05 -8.23
N PRO A 823 -18.96 -16.37 -8.01
CA PRO A 823 -20.15 -17.17 -7.68
C PRO A 823 -20.79 -16.83 -6.32
N GLU A 824 -20.16 -16.02 -5.47
CA GLU A 824 -20.76 -15.50 -4.24
C GLU A 824 -21.99 -14.60 -4.53
N ASP A 825 -22.04 -13.93 -5.70
CA ASP A 825 -23.17 -13.10 -6.15
C ASP A 825 -24.48 -13.89 -6.42
N TYR A 826 -24.46 -15.22 -6.43
CA TYR A 826 -25.65 -16.03 -6.72
C TYR A 826 -26.61 -16.13 -5.52
N ASN A 827 -26.07 -16.06 -4.29
CA ASN A 827 -26.87 -16.24 -3.08
C ASN A 827 -27.64 -14.97 -2.65
N ASP A 828 -27.10 -13.78 -2.87
CA ASP A 828 -27.82 -12.52 -2.57
C ASP A 828 -29.10 -12.36 -3.41
N SER A 829 -29.18 -13.02 -4.57
CA SER A 829 -30.42 -13.12 -5.37
C SER A 829 -31.37 -14.26 -4.96
N ALA A 830 -30.92 -15.21 -4.13
CA ALA A 830 -31.69 -16.38 -3.70
C ALA A 830 -32.34 -16.21 -2.31
N ILE A 831 -32.06 -15.12 -1.60
CA ILE A 831 -32.56 -14.84 -0.24
C ILE A 831 -33.77 -13.86 -0.29
N MET A 832 -34.41 -13.71 -1.45
CA MET A 832 -35.55 -12.78 -1.66
C MET A 832 -36.82 -13.46 -2.23
N SER A 833 -36.98 -14.78 -2.07
CA SER A 833 -38.14 -15.53 -2.57
C SER A 833 -38.85 -16.44 -1.55
N ASP A 834 -38.24 -16.72 -0.40
CA ASP A 834 -38.61 -17.85 0.47
C ASP A 834 -38.98 -17.42 1.92
N GLU A 835 -39.47 -16.19 2.11
CA GLU A 835 -40.05 -15.70 3.39
C GLU A 835 -41.45 -15.08 3.16
N ASP A 836 -42.42 -15.88 2.70
CA ASP A 836 -43.86 -15.55 2.69
C ASP A 836 -44.72 -16.84 2.54
N ASP A 837 -44.73 -17.71 3.57
CA ASP A 837 -45.85 -18.61 3.95
C ASP A 837 -45.51 -19.43 5.24
N ASP A 838 -46.52 -19.65 6.10
CA ASP A 838 -46.56 -20.39 7.40
C ASP A 838 -45.59 -19.99 8.55
#